data_AF-A0A151F0Y2-F1
#
_entry.id   AF-A0A151F0Y2-F1
#
_cell.length_a   1.000
_cell.length_b   1.000
_cell.length_c   1.000
_cell.angle_alpha   90.00
_cell.angle_beta   90.00
_cell.angle_gamma   90.00
#
_symmetry.space_group_name_H-M   'P 1'
#
loop_
_entity.id
_entity.type
_entity.pdbx_description
1 polymer ?
#
loop_
_entity_poly.entity_id
_entity_poly.type
_entity_poly.pdbx_seq_one_letter_code
_entity_poly.pdbx_strand_id
1 'polypeptide(L)'
;MKKRIIVIFVITLLIITTIHAVADLNINLKYEQKAKSNYPGYFKETYMVSMRDGIKLATDVYLPYEGCPPHGSILIRLPYNKDNVEHFLNGQGYDLEEWVESGWPFIVQDERGYYASEGDPSFTGNFYFDGYDTIEWIITQEWSNGKVATWGRSAFGINQYWLAGTTPPNLFCQFIGVATSNIYKDFCYFGGQLNKATVEYYYPESTDDFETILSNENFSTGFWSRYILEDKWSNVEVPAVHIGGWYDSFSQGTIDAFIGYQHNGGNGALGKSKLIMGPWAHTQFGYNESDTGDLTFPDNQYDIFSRNMFLDMINQYTNSKSSDFEKWPTVSYYVMSDVDDFDAPGNEWRYADDWPILAEETSYYFHDGGVLNNDIPNSNSPISYIYDPTDPVPTLGGNNLVLFQGPKDQRPVENRDDVLIFTSDTLTKPIESTGHITARLFVSSDCPDTDFTVKLSDVYPDGRSMLVTDGILRMRNRNGNDHWEFMNSGEIYEVEVDLWSTSYIWNEDHKIRVAVSSSNYPRFLANPNTGQSILEFYQKPTYNIAQNTLYIDSSNPSCIILQHPNVAPGKPTINGPSKGKKNIEYDFIFNANDPEEDQIYYYIDWGDKTTEDDWNGPYNSGEDVIFKHQWDTDGTYIITVRAKDINGLWSNEETHEIIIPRNKFSYNLFERFFKNYLNFLPMLKLIFHMLNFGMNQ
;
A
#
# COMPACT_ATOMS: atom_id res chain seq x y z
N MET A 1 38.50 16.84 43.42
CA MET A 1 37.56 15.77 42.99
C MET A 1 37.06 15.90 41.54
N LYS A 2 36.94 17.09 40.93
CA LYS A 2 36.41 17.24 39.55
C LYS A 2 37.34 16.83 38.39
N LYS A 3 38.66 16.69 38.60
CA LYS A 3 39.61 16.23 37.55
C LYS A 3 39.79 14.71 37.46
N ARG A 4 39.36 13.93 38.47
CA ARG A 4 39.47 12.45 38.45
C ARG A 4 38.25 11.76 37.82
N ILE A 5 37.08 12.40 37.84
CA ILE A 5 35.85 11.84 37.26
C ILE A 5 35.84 11.94 35.73
N ILE A 6 36.37 13.03 35.17
CA ILE A 6 36.47 13.22 33.71
C ILE A 6 37.44 12.22 33.07
N VAL A 7 38.55 11.89 33.75
CA VAL A 7 39.52 10.92 33.23
C VAL A 7 38.96 9.50 33.27
N ILE A 8 38.16 9.14 34.27
CA ILE A 8 37.49 7.83 34.32
C ILE A 8 36.39 7.77 33.24
N PHE A 9 35.62 8.83 33.03
CA PHE A 9 34.57 8.85 31.99
C PHE A 9 35.16 8.73 30.57
N VAL A 10 36.27 9.42 30.29
CA VAL A 10 36.95 9.35 28.99
C VAL A 10 37.59 7.97 28.76
N ILE A 11 38.16 7.34 29.80
CA ILE A 11 38.72 5.98 29.68
C ILE A 11 37.61 4.94 29.49
N THR A 12 36.47 5.07 30.17
CA THR A 12 35.33 4.17 29.98
C THR A 12 34.69 4.33 28.60
N LEU A 13 34.59 5.57 28.08
CA LEU A 13 34.10 5.82 26.73
C LEU A 13 35.05 5.25 25.67
N LEU A 14 36.37 5.42 25.84
CA LEU A 14 37.38 4.85 24.96
C LEU A 14 37.34 3.32 24.95
N ILE A 15 37.17 2.69 26.12
CA ILE A 15 37.08 1.22 26.24
C ILE A 15 35.80 0.70 25.56
N ILE A 16 34.65 1.37 25.72
CA ILE A 16 33.39 0.98 25.07
C ILE A 16 33.47 1.17 23.54
N THR A 17 34.11 2.24 23.05
CA THR A 17 34.33 2.43 21.61
C THR A 17 35.32 1.43 21.03
N THR A 18 36.35 1.01 21.78
CA THR A 18 37.27 -0.05 21.33
C THR A 18 36.64 -1.44 21.39
N ILE A 19 35.69 -1.70 22.29
CA ILE A 19 34.99 -3.00 22.35
C ILE A 19 33.97 -3.11 21.21
N HIS A 20 33.28 -2.03 20.83
CA HIS A 20 32.43 -2.02 19.63
C HIS A 20 33.27 -2.09 18.35
N ALA A 21 34.37 -1.33 18.24
CA ALA A 21 35.24 -1.40 17.08
C ALA A 21 35.93 -2.76 16.90
N VAL A 22 36.21 -3.51 17.98
CA VAL A 22 36.77 -4.87 17.91
C VAL A 22 35.70 -5.94 17.69
N ALA A 23 34.44 -5.69 18.09
CA ALA A 23 33.31 -6.54 17.72
C ALA A 23 32.95 -6.36 16.23
N ASP A 24 32.94 -5.13 15.72
CA ASP A 24 32.72 -4.82 14.30
C ASP A 24 33.89 -5.26 13.42
N LEU A 25 35.15 -5.16 13.89
CA LEU A 25 36.29 -5.75 13.17
C LEU A 25 36.24 -7.29 13.18
N ASN A 26 35.76 -7.94 14.25
CA ASN A 26 35.64 -9.41 14.28
C ASN A 26 34.43 -9.93 13.49
N ILE A 27 33.39 -9.13 13.30
CA ILE A 27 32.28 -9.43 12.40
C ILE A 27 32.75 -9.22 10.94
N ASN A 28 33.44 -8.12 10.62
CA ASN A 28 33.96 -7.86 9.27
C ASN A 28 35.14 -8.78 8.87
N LEU A 29 36.01 -9.19 9.80
CA LEU A 29 37.08 -10.16 9.52
C LEU A 29 36.56 -11.60 9.37
N LYS A 30 35.36 -11.92 9.86
CA LYS A 30 34.68 -13.19 9.52
C LYS A 30 34.10 -13.17 8.11
N TYR A 31 33.75 -12.00 7.58
CA TYR A 31 33.26 -11.83 6.21
C TYR A 31 34.39 -11.80 5.17
N GLU A 32 35.58 -11.27 5.48
CA GLU A 32 36.69 -11.18 4.50
C GLU A 32 37.70 -12.35 4.52
N GLN A 33 37.47 -13.42 5.30
CA GLN A 33 38.36 -14.59 5.34
C GLN A 33 37.69 -15.97 5.16
N LYS A 34 36.51 -16.06 4.54
CA LYS A 34 36.17 -17.27 3.78
C LYS A 34 36.97 -17.16 2.47
N ALA A 35 38.16 -17.76 2.43
CA ALA A 35 38.78 -18.11 1.17
C ALA A 35 37.71 -18.89 0.38
N LYS A 36 37.16 -18.30 -0.69
CA LYS A 36 36.17 -18.93 -1.55
C LYS A 36 36.70 -20.30 -1.95
N SER A 37 36.15 -21.32 -1.31
CA SER A 37 36.19 -22.69 -1.82
C SER A 37 35.74 -22.59 -3.28
N ASN A 38 36.46 -23.20 -4.21
CA ASN A 38 36.03 -23.30 -5.61
C ASN A 38 34.79 -24.21 -5.79
N TYR A 39 34.17 -24.65 -4.69
CA TYR A 39 32.94 -25.42 -4.64
C TYR A 39 31.91 -24.66 -3.81
N PRO A 40 30.68 -24.47 -4.30
CA PRO A 40 29.61 -23.86 -3.52
C PRO A 40 29.36 -24.67 -2.23
N GLY A 41 28.93 -24.02 -1.16
CA GLY A 41 28.57 -24.65 0.13
C GLY A 41 27.32 -25.55 0.09
N TYR A 42 26.90 -26.00 -1.09
CA TYR A 42 25.69 -26.78 -1.33
C TYR A 42 25.91 -27.94 -2.31
N PHE A 43 25.05 -28.94 -2.22
CA PHE A 43 24.92 -30.05 -3.17
C PHE A 43 23.81 -29.73 -4.18
N LYS A 44 24.09 -29.91 -5.49
CA LYS A 44 23.14 -29.64 -6.58
C LYS A 44 22.85 -30.90 -7.38
N GLU A 45 21.58 -31.15 -7.65
CA GLU A 45 21.12 -32.17 -8.60
C GLU A 45 20.16 -31.58 -9.63
N THR A 46 20.11 -32.17 -10.81
CA THR A 46 19.21 -31.76 -11.89
C THR A 46 18.30 -32.92 -12.26
N TYR A 47 17.01 -32.63 -12.37
CA TYR A 47 15.94 -33.56 -12.65
C TYR A 47 15.15 -33.14 -13.88
N MET A 48 14.53 -34.12 -14.55
CA MET A 48 13.49 -33.89 -15.56
C MET A 48 12.16 -34.36 -14.95
N VAL A 49 11.42 -33.44 -14.35
CA VAL A 49 10.20 -33.72 -13.58
C VAL A 49 9.03 -33.90 -14.53
N SER A 50 8.38 -35.08 -14.50
CA SER A 50 7.26 -35.37 -15.39
C SER A 50 5.98 -34.72 -14.88
N MET A 51 5.34 -33.92 -15.74
CA MET A 51 4.00 -33.38 -15.52
C MET A 51 2.94 -34.45 -15.86
N ARG A 52 1.67 -34.19 -15.52
CA ARG A 52 0.54 -35.10 -15.75
C ARG A 52 0.28 -35.47 -17.20
N ASP A 53 0.71 -34.63 -18.13
CA ASP A 53 0.59 -34.85 -19.58
C ASP A 53 1.84 -35.51 -20.19
N GLY A 54 2.83 -35.86 -19.36
CA GLY A 54 4.06 -36.54 -19.76
C GLY A 54 5.18 -35.63 -20.23
N ILE A 55 4.94 -34.32 -20.35
CA ILE A 55 5.99 -33.33 -20.60
C ILE A 55 6.89 -33.22 -19.38
N LYS A 56 8.21 -33.10 -19.61
CA LYS A 56 9.18 -33.03 -18.53
C LYS A 56 9.79 -31.64 -18.39
N LEU A 57 9.77 -31.12 -17.18
CA LEU A 57 10.33 -29.82 -16.84
C LEU A 57 11.69 -29.97 -16.18
N ALA A 58 12.69 -29.26 -16.69
CA ALA A 58 14.03 -29.23 -16.15
C ALA A 58 14.05 -28.51 -14.81
N THR A 59 14.53 -29.19 -13.77
CA THR A 59 14.44 -28.75 -12.38
C THR A 59 15.76 -28.97 -11.68
N ASP A 60 16.37 -27.90 -11.16
CA ASP A 60 17.53 -27.96 -10.29
C ASP A 60 17.09 -27.98 -8.82
N VAL A 61 17.72 -28.83 -8.02
CA VAL A 61 17.52 -28.93 -6.58
C VAL A 61 18.85 -28.65 -5.89
N TYR A 62 18.85 -27.65 -5.01
CA TYR A 62 19.99 -27.26 -4.19
C TYR A 62 19.73 -27.66 -2.74
N LEU A 63 20.63 -28.44 -2.16
CA LEU A 63 20.56 -29.01 -0.81
C LEU A 63 21.80 -28.61 0.01
N PRO A 64 21.70 -28.50 1.35
CA PRO A 64 22.85 -28.18 2.19
C PRO A 64 23.98 -29.21 2.04
N TYR A 65 23.62 -30.48 1.94
CA TYR A 65 24.50 -31.61 1.66
C TYR A 65 23.66 -32.81 1.24
N GLU A 66 24.29 -33.80 0.60
CA GLU A 66 23.63 -35.04 0.18
C GLU A 66 23.07 -35.80 1.40
N GLY A 67 21.79 -36.19 1.35
CA GLY A 67 21.11 -36.88 2.45
C GLY A 67 20.81 -35.98 3.66
N CYS A 68 20.66 -34.67 3.47
CA CYS A 68 20.19 -33.77 4.52
C CYS A 68 18.80 -34.20 5.05
N PRO A 69 18.52 -34.01 6.36
CA PRO A 69 17.20 -34.31 6.91
C PRO A 69 16.07 -33.56 6.19
N PRO A 70 14.83 -34.11 6.18
CA PRO A 70 13.69 -33.44 5.58
C PRO A 70 13.45 -32.04 6.16
N HIS A 71 13.19 -31.07 5.28
CA HIS A 71 12.94 -29.68 5.67
C HIS A 71 11.89 -29.01 4.77
N GLY A 72 11.37 -27.85 5.20
CA GLY A 72 10.52 -27.01 4.36
C GLY A 72 11.29 -26.54 3.14
N SER A 73 10.63 -26.48 1.98
CA SER A 73 11.27 -26.24 0.69
C SER A 73 10.81 -24.93 0.06
N ILE A 74 11.65 -24.31 -0.76
CA ILE A 74 11.32 -23.09 -1.51
C ILE A 74 11.37 -23.42 -3.01
N LEU A 75 10.29 -23.11 -3.72
CA LEU A 75 10.15 -23.33 -5.16
C LEU A 75 10.12 -22.01 -5.93
N ILE A 76 10.95 -21.91 -6.96
CA ILE A 76 10.88 -20.91 -8.03
C ILE A 76 10.65 -21.63 -9.36
N ARG A 77 9.64 -21.19 -10.12
CA ARG A 77 9.41 -21.62 -11.52
C ARG A 77 9.55 -20.40 -12.39
N LEU A 78 10.42 -20.38 -13.40
CA LEU A 78 10.71 -19.16 -14.15
C LEU A 78 10.88 -19.38 -15.67
N PRO A 79 10.57 -18.37 -16.51
CA PRO A 79 10.77 -18.43 -17.95
C PRO A 79 12.10 -17.75 -18.40
N TYR A 80 13.08 -17.61 -17.49
CA TYR A 80 14.31 -16.81 -17.69
C TYR A 80 15.64 -17.59 -17.52
N ASN A 81 15.60 -18.90 -17.73
CA ASN A 81 16.68 -19.86 -17.51
C ASN A 81 17.00 -20.03 -16.02
N LYS A 82 16.69 -21.20 -15.47
CA LYS A 82 16.99 -21.58 -14.08
C LYS A 82 18.46 -21.39 -13.69
N ASP A 83 19.38 -21.42 -14.65
CA ASP A 83 20.80 -21.20 -14.41
C ASP A 83 21.12 -19.73 -14.04
N ASN A 84 20.20 -18.80 -14.28
CA ASN A 84 20.32 -17.38 -13.94
C ASN A 84 19.69 -17.01 -12.57
N VAL A 85 19.18 -17.99 -11.80
CA VAL A 85 18.43 -17.71 -10.57
C VAL A 85 19.16 -16.81 -9.57
N GLU A 86 20.48 -16.99 -9.40
CA GLU A 86 21.29 -16.17 -8.49
C GLU A 86 21.26 -14.69 -8.87
N HIS A 87 21.19 -14.36 -10.17
CA HIS A 87 21.09 -12.97 -10.62
C HIS A 87 19.78 -12.32 -10.14
N PHE A 88 18.67 -13.06 -10.18
CA PHE A 88 17.36 -12.56 -9.75
C PHE A 88 17.24 -12.43 -8.23
N LEU A 89 17.91 -13.30 -7.47
CA LEU A 89 17.93 -13.27 -6.00
C LEU A 89 18.85 -12.17 -5.48
N ASN A 90 20.09 -12.10 -5.98
CA ASN A 90 21.11 -11.17 -5.47
C ASN A 90 20.68 -9.71 -5.66
N GLY A 91 20.00 -9.39 -6.77
CA GLY A 91 19.45 -8.06 -7.02
C GLY A 91 18.37 -7.64 -6.03
N GLN A 92 17.93 -8.53 -5.14
CA GLN A 92 16.85 -8.38 -4.19
C GLN A 92 17.29 -8.68 -2.75
N GLY A 93 18.60 -8.72 -2.51
CA GLY A 93 19.17 -8.99 -1.21
C GLY A 93 18.93 -10.42 -0.70
N TYR A 94 18.57 -11.36 -1.57
CA TYR A 94 18.49 -12.78 -1.27
C TYR A 94 19.75 -13.48 -1.77
N ASP A 95 20.27 -14.40 -0.96
CA ASP A 95 21.44 -15.21 -1.30
C ASP A 95 21.05 -16.69 -1.28
N LEU A 96 21.31 -17.38 -2.40
CA LEU A 96 21.02 -18.80 -2.56
C LEU A 96 21.80 -19.66 -1.55
N GLU A 97 23.08 -19.36 -1.36
CA GLU A 97 23.94 -20.07 -0.42
C GLU A 97 23.45 -19.86 1.01
N GLU A 98 22.96 -18.67 1.36
CA GLU A 98 22.38 -18.40 2.68
C GLU A 98 21.13 -19.26 2.97
N TRP A 99 20.20 -19.36 2.01
CA TRP A 99 19.01 -20.20 2.16
C TRP A 99 19.36 -21.68 2.31
N VAL A 100 20.31 -22.15 1.49
CA VAL A 100 20.71 -23.55 1.51
C VAL A 100 21.54 -23.87 2.77
N GLU A 101 22.47 -23.02 3.19
CA GLU A 101 23.22 -23.17 4.44
C GLU A 101 22.28 -23.16 5.67
N SER A 102 21.16 -22.44 5.59
CA SER A 102 20.14 -22.38 6.65
C SER A 102 19.21 -23.61 6.69
N GLY A 103 19.36 -24.54 5.75
CA GLY A 103 18.69 -25.84 5.75
C GLY A 103 17.49 -25.99 4.81
N TRP A 104 17.13 -24.96 4.03
CA TRP A 104 16.02 -25.05 3.08
C TRP A 104 16.46 -25.68 1.75
N PRO A 105 15.88 -26.83 1.34
CA PRO A 105 15.92 -27.26 -0.06
C PRO A 105 15.37 -26.16 -0.96
N PHE A 106 16.15 -25.80 -1.96
CA PHE A 106 15.81 -24.76 -2.91
C PHE A 106 15.66 -25.36 -4.31
N ILE A 107 14.50 -25.14 -4.93
CA ILE A 107 14.11 -25.77 -6.18
C ILE A 107 13.89 -24.69 -7.22
N VAL A 108 14.53 -24.85 -8.38
CA VAL A 108 14.43 -23.91 -9.50
C VAL A 108 14.08 -24.67 -10.76
N GLN A 109 12.95 -24.33 -11.37
CA GLN A 109 12.43 -25.04 -12.53
C GLN A 109 12.29 -24.08 -13.72
N ASP A 110 12.78 -24.53 -14.89
CA ASP A 110 12.45 -23.90 -16.16
C ASP A 110 10.98 -24.18 -16.49
N GLU A 111 10.22 -23.16 -16.82
CA GLU A 111 8.84 -23.33 -17.25
C GLU A 111 8.70 -24.12 -18.55
N ARG A 112 7.49 -24.65 -18.78
CA ARG A 112 7.16 -25.43 -19.97
C ARG A 112 7.54 -24.68 -21.26
N GLY A 113 8.26 -25.36 -22.15
CA GLY A 113 8.71 -24.81 -23.41
C GLY A 113 9.87 -23.81 -23.31
N TYR A 114 10.42 -23.56 -22.12
CA TYR A 114 11.56 -22.69 -21.92
C TYR A 114 12.84 -23.49 -21.63
N TYR A 115 13.94 -23.08 -22.26
CA TYR A 115 15.30 -23.60 -22.05
C TYR A 115 15.39 -25.13 -22.07
N ALA A 116 15.68 -25.76 -20.92
CA ALA A 116 15.89 -27.19 -20.84
C ALA A 116 14.59 -27.99 -20.65
N SER A 117 13.46 -27.32 -20.41
CA SER A 117 12.14 -27.94 -20.29
C SER A 117 11.55 -28.29 -21.65
N GLU A 118 10.85 -29.43 -21.70
CA GLU A 118 10.05 -29.83 -22.85
C GLU A 118 8.76 -28.99 -22.95
N GLY A 119 8.03 -29.12 -24.07
CA GLY A 119 6.74 -28.45 -24.30
C GLY A 119 6.84 -27.21 -25.18
N ASP A 120 5.79 -26.37 -25.14
CA ASP A 120 5.63 -25.16 -25.95
C ASP A 120 5.31 -23.97 -25.00
N PRO A 121 6.00 -22.82 -25.12
CA PRO A 121 5.77 -21.64 -24.29
C PRO A 121 4.52 -20.82 -24.67
N SER A 122 3.67 -21.31 -25.58
CA SER A 122 2.48 -20.61 -26.06
C SER A 122 1.59 -20.06 -24.94
N PHE A 123 1.06 -18.86 -25.17
CA PHE A 123 0.03 -18.23 -24.35
C PHE A 123 -1.15 -19.18 -24.09
N THR A 124 -1.52 -20.00 -25.09
CA THR A 124 -2.63 -20.96 -25.01
C THR A 124 -2.28 -22.30 -24.35
N GLY A 125 -1.02 -22.49 -23.96
CA GLY A 125 -0.49 -23.73 -23.42
C GLY A 125 -1.13 -24.16 -22.09
N ASN A 126 -1.02 -25.44 -21.77
CA ASN A 126 -1.57 -26.03 -20.54
C ASN A 126 -0.57 -25.97 -19.37
N PHE A 127 -0.04 -24.79 -19.06
CA PHE A 127 0.96 -24.60 -17.99
C PHE A 127 0.34 -24.42 -16.59
N TYR A 128 -0.97 -24.17 -16.51
CA TYR A 128 -1.68 -23.80 -15.27
C TYR A 128 -1.49 -24.81 -14.13
N PHE A 129 -1.39 -26.11 -14.46
CA PHE A 129 -1.22 -27.18 -13.47
C PHE A 129 0.23 -27.61 -13.23
N ASP A 130 1.20 -27.09 -13.98
CA ASP A 130 2.59 -27.56 -13.86
C ASP A 130 3.19 -27.24 -12.48
N GLY A 131 2.77 -26.14 -11.87
CA GLY A 131 3.17 -25.80 -10.49
C GLY A 131 2.63 -26.81 -9.47
N TYR A 132 1.38 -27.26 -9.65
CA TYR A 132 0.76 -28.29 -8.81
C TYR A 132 1.52 -29.60 -8.93
N ASP A 133 1.76 -30.06 -10.16
CA ASP A 133 2.48 -31.32 -10.43
C ASP A 133 3.92 -31.27 -9.89
N THR A 134 4.55 -30.10 -9.93
CA THR A 134 5.88 -29.88 -9.35
C THR A 134 5.86 -29.99 -7.82
N ILE A 135 4.85 -29.43 -7.15
CA ILE A 135 4.68 -29.60 -5.69
C ILE A 135 4.46 -31.07 -5.32
N GLU A 136 3.60 -31.79 -6.06
CA GLU A 136 3.37 -33.22 -5.84
C GLU A 136 4.66 -34.03 -6.00
N TRP A 137 5.52 -33.66 -6.95
CA TRP A 137 6.84 -34.29 -7.07
C TRP A 137 7.76 -33.95 -5.88
N ILE A 138 7.82 -32.69 -5.46
CA ILE A 138 8.65 -32.23 -4.33
C ILE A 138 8.34 -33.00 -3.04
N ILE A 139 7.07 -33.23 -2.72
CA ILE A 139 6.68 -33.90 -1.47
C ILE A 139 7.03 -35.40 -1.42
N THR A 140 7.40 -35.99 -2.55
CA THR A 140 7.88 -37.39 -2.60
C THR A 140 9.38 -37.53 -2.37
N GLN A 141 10.11 -36.42 -2.30
CA GLN A 141 11.56 -36.42 -2.12
C GLN A 141 11.95 -36.58 -0.65
N GLU A 142 13.03 -37.33 -0.38
CA GLU A 142 13.47 -37.63 0.99
C GLU A 142 13.92 -36.37 1.77
N TRP A 143 14.31 -35.31 1.08
CA TRP A 143 14.71 -34.02 1.65
C TRP A 143 13.53 -33.08 1.95
N SER A 144 12.30 -33.43 1.55
CA SER A 144 11.11 -32.59 1.75
C SER A 144 10.34 -33.00 3.00
N ASN A 145 9.95 -32.03 3.83
CA ASN A 145 9.03 -32.25 4.94
C ASN A 145 7.54 -32.16 4.52
N GLY A 146 7.26 -32.02 3.22
CA GLY A 146 5.92 -31.88 2.68
C GLY A 146 5.36 -30.45 2.68
N LYS A 147 6.13 -29.44 3.10
CA LYS A 147 5.70 -28.04 3.12
C LYS A 147 6.52 -27.20 2.13
N VAL A 148 5.83 -26.61 1.15
CA VAL A 148 6.46 -25.82 0.09
C VAL A 148 6.06 -24.35 0.23
N ALA A 149 7.05 -23.47 0.20
CA ALA A 149 6.88 -22.04 -0.05
C ALA A 149 7.24 -21.73 -1.50
N THR A 150 6.65 -20.67 -2.07
CA THR A 150 7.07 -20.16 -3.38
C THR A 150 7.63 -18.75 -3.26
N TRP A 151 8.56 -18.41 -4.15
CA TRP A 151 9.10 -17.06 -4.25
C TRP A 151 9.17 -16.66 -5.72
N GLY A 152 8.81 -15.42 -6.02
CA GLY A 152 8.95 -14.93 -7.38
C GLY A 152 8.36 -13.57 -7.67
N ARG A 153 8.76 -13.03 -8.82
CA ARG A 153 8.32 -11.71 -9.29
C ARG A 153 8.02 -11.69 -10.79
N SER A 154 7.30 -10.67 -11.26
CA SER A 154 6.95 -10.53 -12.67
C SER A 154 6.30 -11.82 -13.21
N ALA A 155 6.75 -12.37 -14.34
CA ALA A 155 6.17 -13.60 -14.91
C ALA A 155 6.12 -14.78 -13.93
N PHE A 156 7.17 -14.99 -13.13
CA PHE A 156 7.15 -16.05 -12.12
C PHE A 156 6.43 -15.67 -10.82
N GLY A 157 6.12 -14.39 -10.62
CA GLY A 157 5.10 -13.94 -9.67
C GLY A 157 3.70 -14.30 -10.15
N ILE A 158 3.39 -14.03 -11.42
CA ILE A 158 2.09 -14.35 -12.05
C ILE A 158 1.80 -15.85 -11.94
N ASN A 159 2.80 -16.70 -12.19
CA ASN A 159 2.68 -18.15 -12.05
C ASN A 159 2.29 -18.62 -10.64
N GLN A 160 2.66 -17.86 -9.60
CA GLN A 160 2.29 -18.18 -8.22
C GLN A 160 0.79 -17.96 -7.96
N TYR A 161 0.17 -16.95 -8.59
CA TYR A 161 -1.27 -16.75 -8.49
C TYR A 161 -2.04 -17.90 -9.15
N TRP A 162 -1.62 -18.32 -10.34
CA TRP A 162 -2.24 -19.46 -11.01
C TRP A 162 -2.11 -20.74 -10.20
N LEU A 163 -0.92 -21.00 -9.66
CA LEU A 163 -0.68 -22.12 -8.75
C LEU A 163 -1.62 -22.09 -7.55
N ALA A 164 -1.76 -20.95 -6.87
CA ALA A 164 -2.65 -20.83 -5.71
C ALA A 164 -4.10 -21.17 -6.05
N GLY A 165 -4.58 -20.75 -7.23
CA GLY A 165 -5.93 -21.06 -7.72
C GLY A 165 -6.20 -22.55 -7.99
N THR A 166 -5.16 -23.39 -8.03
CA THR A 166 -5.29 -24.87 -8.14
C THR A 166 -5.49 -25.58 -6.79
N THR A 167 -5.49 -24.85 -5.68
CA THR A 167 -5.59 -25.37 -4.30
C THR A 167 -4.58 -26.50 -4.00
N PRO A 168 -3.27 -26.26 -4.15
CA PRO A 168 -2.25 -27.25 -3.82
C PRO A 168 -2.19 -27.48 -2.31
N PRO A 169 -2.45 -28.72 -1.81
CA PRO A 169 -2.53 -29.00 -0.36
C PRO A 169 -1.21 -28.85 0.39
N ASN A 170 -0.09 -28.83 -0.34
CA ASN A 170 1.27 -28.77 0.21
C ASN A 170 1.97 -27.43 -0.04
N LEU A 171 1.25 -26.43 -0.58
CA LEU A 171 1.70 -25.04 -0.56
C LEU A 171 1.37 -24.43 0.81
N PHE A 172 2.27 -23.66 1.38
CA PHE A 172 2.12 -23.12 2.74
C PHE A 172 2.25 -21.60 2.84
N CYS A 173 2.96 -20.94 1.92
CA CYS A 173 3.06 -19.47 1.85
C CYS A 173 3.76 -19.03 0.55
N GLN A 174 3.61 -17.77 0.15
CA GLN A 174 4.14 -17.23 -1.11
C GLN A 174 4.77 -15.85 -0.95
N PHE A 175 5.80 -15.56 -1.73
CA PHE A 175 6.30 -14.20 -1.94
C PHE A 175 6.12 -13.82 -3.40
N ILE A 176 5.32 -12.78 -3.65
CA ILE A 176 4.85 -12.43 -4.99
C ILE A 176 5.14 -10.95 -5.23
N GLY A 177 6.02 -10.65 -6.19
CA GLY A 177 6.42 -9.30 -6.49
C GLY A 177 6.08 -8.82 -7.90
N VAL A 178 5.66 -7.56 -8.06
CA VAL A 178 5.39 -6.86 -9.33
C VAL A 178 4.69 -7.78 -10.34
N ALA A 179 3.53 -8.31 -9.94
CA ALA A 179 2.82 -9.34 -10.67
C ALA A 179 1.31 -9.15 -10.54
N THR A 180 0.57 -9.63 -11.52
CA THR A 180 -0.89 -9.53 -11.56
C THR A 180 -1.57 -10.89 -11.45
N SER A 181 -2.72 -10.92 -10.78
CA SER A 181 -3.66 -12.03 -10.77
C SER A 181 -4.60 -12.07 -11.98
N ASN A 182 -4.55 -11.10 -12.90
CA ASN A 182 -5.47 -10.95 -14.03
C ASN A 182 -4.76 -10.40 -15.28
N ILE A 183 -4.37 -11.32 -16.17
CA ILE A 183 -3.69 -10.95 -17.43
C ILE A 183 -4.60 -10.18 -18.40
N TYR A 184 -5.93 -10.35 -18.32
CA TYR A 184 -6.81 -9.65 -19.23
C TYR A 184 -6.73 -8.14 -19.01
N LYS A 185 -6.97 -7.67 -17.78
CA LYS A 185 -7.10 -6.23 -17.50
C LYS A 185 -5.79 -5.54 -17.13
N ASP A 186 -4.79 -6.28 -16.65
CA ASP A 186 -3.52 -5.70 -16.17
C ASP A 186 -2.33 -5.95 -17.12
N PHE A 187 -2.54 -6.69 -18.23
CA PHE A 187 -1.48 -6.95 -19.21
C PHE A 187 -1.96 -6.72 -20.66
N CYS A 188 -3.09 -7.30 -21.05
CA CYS A 188 -3.57 -7.23 -22.44
C CYS A 188 -4.43 -6.00 -22.73
N TYR A 189 -5.46 -5.73 -21.92
CA TYR A 189 -6.56 -4.80 -22.21
C TYR A 189 -6.89 -3.87 -21.03
N PHE A 190 -6.32 -2.67 -21.03
CA PHE A 190 -6.53 -1.68 -19.98
C PHE A 190 -7.73 -0.82 -20.34
N GLY A 191 -8.75 -0.79 -19.49
CA GLY A 191 -10.02 -0.11 -19.80
C GLY A 191 -10.65 -0.55 -21.13
N GLY A 192 -10.43 -1.82 -21.53
CA GLY A 192 -10.87 -2.38 -22.81
C GLY A 192 -9.96 -2.09 -24.01
N GLN A 193 -8.88 -1.32 -23.84
CA GLN A 193 -7.93 -0.98 -24.91
C GLN A 193 -6.66 -1.84 -24.84
N LEU A 194 -6.20 -2.33 -26.00
CA LEU A 194 -4.97 -3.12 -26.13
C LEU A 194 -3.75 -2.32 -25.66
N ASN A 195 -3.01 -2.88 -24.69
CA ASN A 195 -1.65 -2.47 -24.36
C ASN A 195 -0.70 -2.89 -25.48
N LYS A 196 -0.74 -2.14 -26.58
CA LYS A 196 -0.03 -2.41 -27.83
C LYS A 196 1.45 -2.68 -27.60
N ALA A 197 2.14 -1.76 -26.92
CA ALA A 197 3.59 -1.86 -26.73
C ALA A 197 3.97 -3.18 -26.04
N THR A 198 3.26 -3.54 -24.98
CA THR A 198 3.57 -4.75 -24.20
C THR A 198 3.19 -6.01 -24.96
N VAL A 199 1.97 -6.08 -25.50
CA VAL A 199 1.48 -7.28 -26.20
C VAL A 199 2.34 -7.57 -27.42
N GLU A 200 2.66 -6.58 -28.27
CA GLU A 200 3.50 -6.81 -29.45
C GLU A 200 4.96 -7.17 -29.12
N TYR A 201 5.48 -6.69 -27.98
CA TYR A 201 6.83 -7.04 -27.54
C TYR A 201 6.94 -8.52 -27.16
N TYR A 202 5.97 -9.05 -26.40
CA TYR A 202 5.99 -10.43 -25.94
C TYR A 202 5.35 -11.42 -26.92
N TYR A 203 4.36 -10.98 -27.70
CA TYR A 203 3.64 -11.76 -28.70
C TYR A 203 3.66 -11.00 -30.04
N PRO A 204 4.75 -11.11 -30.83
CA PRO A 204 4.85 -10.40 -32.09
C PRO A 204 3.73 -10.78 -33.07
N GLU A 205 3.37 -9.87 -33.97
CA GLU A 205 2.27 -10.03 -34.95
C GLU A 205 2.34 -11.31 -35.78
N SER A 206 3.53 -11.89 -35.95
CA SER A 206 3.76 -13.13 -36.69
C SER A 206 3.40 -14.41 -35.93
N THR A 207 2.90 -14.32 -34.69
CA THR A 207 2.62 -15.46 -33.81
C THR A 207 1.13 -15.77 -33.72
N ASP A 208 0.79 -17.06 -33.57
CA ASP A 208 -0.59 -17.50 -33.34
C ASP A 208 -1.15 -16.95 -32.01
N ASP A 209 -0.28 -16.72 -31.02
CA ASP A 209 -0.67 -16.12 -29.74
C ASP A 209 -1.17 -14.68 -29.91
N PHE A 210 -0.54 -13.88 -30.78
CA PHE A 210 -0.99 -12.52 -31.07
C PHE A 210 -2.40 -12.51 -31.66
N GLU A 211 -2.63 -13.29 -32.72
CA GLU A 211 -3.96 -13.42 -33.33
C GLU A 211 -4.99 -13.96 -32.31
N THR A 212 -4.58 -14.89 -31.45
CA THR A 212 -5.44 -15.44 -30.40
C THR A 212 -5.84 -14.37 -29.38
N ILE A 213 -4.90 -13.56 -28.90
CA ILE A 213 -5.19 -12.47 -27.96
C ILE A 213 -6.20 -11.50 -28.58
N LEU A 214 -5.98 -11.07 -29.83
CA LEU A 214 -6.86 -10.12 -30.51
C LEU A 214 -8.24 -10.71 -30.84
N SER A 215 -8.31 -12.00 -31.15
CA SER A 215 -9.58 -12.71 -31.38
C SER A 215 -10.42 -12.84 -30.10
N ASN A 216 -9.80 -12.64 -28.93
CA ASN A 216 -10.44 -12.70 -27.62
C ASN A 216 -10.44 -11.33 -26.92
N GLU A 217 -10.62 -10.25 -27.69
CA GLU A 217 -10.69 -8.87 -27.19
C GLU A 217 -11.77 -8.68 -26.11
N ASN A 218 -12.94 -9.31 -26.25
CA ASN A 218 -13.93 -9.34 -25.18
C ASN A 218 -13.58 -10.40 -24.13
N PHE A 219 -13.72 -10.02 -22.88
CA PHE A 219 -13.62 -10.93 -21.75
C PHE A 219 -14.65 -12.06 -21.90
N SER A 220 -14.19 -13.29 -21.67
CA SER A 220 -15.03 -14.48 -21.66
C SER A 220 -14.45 -15.50 -20.72
N THR A 221 -15.31 -16.12 -19.91
CA THR A 221 -14.90 -17.17 -18.98
C THR A 221 -14.42 -18.43 -19.69
N GLY A 222 -14.77 -18.65 -20.97
CA GLY A 222 -14.26 -19.77 -21.75
C GLY A 222 -12.77 -19.68 -22.07
N PHE A 223 -12.26 -18.48 -22.33
CA PHE A 223 -10.86 -18.27 -22.68
C PHE A 223 -10.04 -17.73 -21.50
N TRP A 224 -10.48 -16.62 -20.91
CA TRP A 224 -9.69 -15.84 -19.94
C TRP A 224 -9.65 -16.43 -18.53
N SER A 225 -10.61 -17.30 -18.15
CA SER A 225 -10.67 -17.90 -16.80
C SER A 225 -9.41 -18.66 -16.38
N ARG A 226 -8.56 -19.08 -17.33
CA ARG A 226 -7.30 -19.78 -17.03
C ARG A 226 -6.13 -18.83 -16.73
N TYR A 227 -6.27 -17.54 -17.02
CA TYR A 227 -5.23 -16.53 -16.80
C TYR A 227 -5.63 -15.50 -15.74
N ILE A 228 -6.71 -15.77 -15.01
CA ILE A 228 -7.19 -14.96 -13.90
C ILE A 228 -7.37 -15.80 -12.64
N LEU A 229 -7.23 -15.17 -11.48
CA LEU A 229 -7.52 -15.75 -10.17
C LEU A 229 -8.78 -15.14 -9.52
N GLU A 230 -9.30 -14.03 -10.07
CA GLU A 230 -10.39 -13.25 -9.47
C GLU A 230 -11.70 -14.02 -9.22
N ASP A 231 -11.99 -15.04 -10.03
CA ASP A 231 -13.16 -15.91 -9.87
C ASP A 231 -12.91 -17.12 -8.94
N LYS A 232 -11.71 -17.21 -8.34
CA LYS A 232 -11.20 -18.36 -7.60
C LYS A 232 -10.51 -17.99 -6.29
N TRP A 233 -10.79 -16.83 -5.71
CA TRP A 233 -10.17 -16.44 -4.44
C TRP A 233 -10.35 -17.48 -3.32
N SER A 234 -11.53 -18.10 -3.25
CA SER A 234 -11.82 -19.15 -2.26
C SER A 234 -10.98 -20.42 -2.42
N ASN A 235 -10.28 -20.60 -3.54
CA ASN A 235 -9.34 -21.70 -3.76
C ASN A 235 -7.96 -21.43 -3.15
N VAL A 236 -7.67 -20.18 -2.79
CA VAL A 236 -6.38 -19.74 -2.25
C VAL A 236 -6.32 -20.03 -0.76
N GLU A 237 -5.53 -21.03 -0.36
CA GLU A 237 -5.46 -21.51 1.04
C GLU A 237 -4.17 -21.12 1.76
N VAL A 238 -3.42 -20.13 1.27
CA VAL A 238 -2.15 -19.71 1.86
C VAL A 238 -2.00 -18.19 1.84
N PRO A 239 -1.31 -17.60 2.84
CA PRO A 239 -0.98 -16.18 2.79
C PRO A 239 0.15 -15.91 1.81
N ALA A 240 0.23 -14.64 1.39
CA ALA A 240 1.35 -14.15 0.60
C ALA A 240 1.87 -12.80 1.12
N VAL A 241 3.15 -12.56 0.89
CA VAL A 241 3.74 -11.20 0.89
C VAL A 241 3.68 -10.69 -0.53
N HIS A 242 2.87 -9.67 -0.77
CA HIS A 242 2.74 -8.96 -2.03
C HIS A 242 3.58 -7.71 -2.00
N ILE A 243 4.33 -7.46 -3.07
CA ILE A 243 5.15 -6.26 -3.21
C ILE A 243 5.00 -5.69 -4.62
N GLY A 244 4.72 -4.40 -4.72
CA GLY A 244 4.53 -3.68 -5.98
C GLY A 244 5.10 -2.28 -5.91
N GLY A 245 5.00 -1.56 -7.02
CA GLY A 245 5.40 -0.17 -7.11
C GLY A 245 4.31 0.69 -7.71
N TRP A 246 4.17 1.94 -7.29
CA TRP A 246 3.14 2.85 -7.81
C TRP A 246 3.24 3.10 -9.31
N TYR A 247 4.45 3.00 -9.87
CA TYR A 247 4.74 3.13 -11.29
C TYR A 247 5.00 1.79 -12.00
N ASP A 248 4.71 0.67 -11.33
CA ASP A 248 4.78 -0.67 -11.91
C ASP A 248 3.61 -0.94 -12.86
N SER A 249 3.84 -1.66 -13.96
CA SER A 249 2.79 -2.02 -14.92
C SER A 249 1.70 -2.93 -14.33
N PHE A 250 1.97 -3.59 -13.20
CA PHE A 250 1.04 -4.45 -12.48
C PHE A 250 0.65 -3.88 -11.12
N SER A 251 0.81 -2.56 -10.91
CA SER A 251 0.51 -1.89 -9.63
C SER A 251 -0.88 -2.28 -9.10
N GLN A 252 -1.94 -2.02 -9.88
CA GLN A 252 -3.30 -2.36 -9.46
C GLN A 252 -3.52 -3.86 -9.34
N GLY A 253 -2.97 -4.67 -10.26
CA GLY A 253 -3.07 -6.13 -10.20
C GLY A 253 -2.41 -6.74 -8.95
N THR A 254 -1.36 -6.11 -8.41
CA THR A 254 -0.71 -6.51 -7.15
C THR A 254 -1.63 -6.23 -5.96
N ILE A 255 -2.25 -5.05 -5.96
CA ILE A 255 -3.20 -4.61 -4.93
C ILE A 255 -4.46 -5.49 -4.94
N ASP A 256 -5.05 -5.70 -6.12
CA ASP A 256 -6.23 -6.54 -6.32
C ASP A 256 -5.98 -7.98 -5.83
N ALA A 257 -4.77 -8.50 -6.09
CA ALA A 257 -4.38 -9.82 -5.61
C ALA A 257 -4.27 -9.87 -4.08
N PHE A 258 -3.67 -8.85 -3.44
CA PHE A 258 -3.65 -8.75 -1.99
C PHE A 258 -5.07 -8.71 -1.41
N ILE A 259 -5.94 -7.83 -1.91
CA ILE A 259 -7.35 -7.73 -1.49
C ILE A 259 -8.05 -9.08 -1.64
N GLY A 260 -7.83 -9.75 -2.78
CA GLY A 260 -8.35 -11.08 -3.07
C GLY A 260 -7.94 -12.12 -2.03
N TYR A 261 -6.65 -12.22 -1.70
CA TYR A 261 -6.13 -13.13 -0.68
C TYR A 261 -6.63 -12.77 0.72
N GLN A 262 -6.63 -11.48 1.05
CA GLN A 262 -6.88 -10.96 2.38
C GLN A 262 -8.35 -11.09 2.78
N HIS A 263 -9.29 -10.84 1.86
CA HIS A 263 -10.73 -10.78 2.17
C HIS A 263 -11.55 -11.92 1.56
N ASN A 264 -11.10 -12.49 0.45
CA ASN A 264 -11.87 -13.49 -0.31
C ASN A 264 -11.18 -14.86 -0.36
N GLY A 265 -9.97 -14.96 0.21
CA GLY A 265 -9.19 -16.18 0.31
C GLY A 265 -9.88 -17.27 1.13
N GLY A 266 -9.43 -18.51 0.94
CA GLY A 266 -9.74 -19.63 1.83
C GLY A 266 -9.22 -19.40 3.27
N ASN A 267 -9.58 -20.30 4.18
CA ASN A 267 -9.28 -20.17 5.61
C ASN A 267 -7.78 -20.04 5.90
N GLY A 268 -6.94 -20.62 5.06
CA GLY A 268 -5.50 -20.52 5.20
C GLY A 268 -4.93 -19.14 4.84
N ALA A 269 -5.58 -18.39 3.96
CA ALA A 269 -5.15 -17.07 3.47
C ALA A 269 -5.82 -15.88 4.18
N LEU A 270 -7.10 -16.02 4.55
CA LEU A 270 -7.95 -14.93 5.05
C LEU A 270 -7.28 -14.16 6.22
N GLY A 271 -7.13 -12.85 6.06
CA GLY A 271 -6.60 -11.93 7.07
C GLY A 271 -5.08 -12.02 7.35
N LYS A 272 -4.31 -12.76 6.55
CA LYS A 272 -2.91 -13.11 6.87
C LYS A 272 -1.88 -12.62 5.86
N SER A 273 -2.31 -12.01 4.76
CA SER A 273 -1.39 -11.54 3.71
C SER A 273 -0.81 -10.17 4.06
N LYS A 274 0.28 -9.80 3.39
CA LYS A 274 0.96 -8.51 3.57
C LYS A 274 1.08 -7.79 2.23
N LEU A 275 0.95 -6.47 2.21
CA LEU A 275 1.10 -5.63 1.02
C LEU A 275 2.21 -4.60 1.23
N ILE A 276 3.06 -4.44 0.21
CA ILE A 276 4.15 -3.47 0.16
C ILE A 276 4.05 -2.68 -1.13
N MET A 277 3.87 -1.36 -1.06
CA MET A 277 3.82 -0.49 -2.26
C MET A 277 4.84 0.64 -2.14
N GLY A 278 5.88 0.61 -2.96
CA GLY A 278 6.92 1.66 -3.00
C GLY A 278 6.80 2.58 -4.22
N PRO A 279 7.62 3.65 -4.31
CA PRO A 279 7.61 4.60 -5.43
C PRO A 279 8.37 4.07 -6.66
N TRP A 280 8.26 2.76 -6.92
CA TRP A 280 9.06 2.04 -7.90
C TRP A 280 8.30 1.81 -9.19
N ALA A 281 9.06 1.62 -10.26
CA ALA A 281 8.58 0.98 -11.48
C ALA A 281 9.08 -0.47 -11.59
N HIS A 282 8.70 -1.20 -12.65
CA HIS A 282 8.73 -2.67 -12.70
C HIS A 282 10.08 -3.32 -12.34
N THR A 283 11.19 -2.74 -12.84
CA THR A 283 12.54 -3.27 -12.65
C THR A 283 13.26 -2.70 -11.42
N GLN A 284 12.72 -1.65 -10.80
CA GLN A 284 13.37 -0.82 -9.76
C GLN A 284 13.05 -1.29 -8.34
N PHE A 285 12.74 -2.58 -8.24
CA PHE A 285 12.20 -3.27 -7.09
C PHE A 285 13.08 -3.12 -5.84
N GLY A 286 12.81 -2.09 -5.03
CA GLY A 286 13.24 -1.89 -3.65
C GLY A 286 14.73 -1.67 -3.38
N TYR A 287 15.63 -2.08 -4.28
CA TYR A 287 17.06 -2.12 -4.04
C TYR A 287 17.82 -1.53 -5.24
N ASN A 288 18.59 -0.47 -4.99
CA ASN A 288 19.68 0.07 -5.84
C ASN A 288 19.37 1.21 -6.83
N GLU A 289 18.13 1.67 -6.97
CA GLU A 289 17.82 2.87 -7.78
C GLU A 289 16.87 3.80 -7.02
N SER A 290 17.28 5.05 -6.83
CA SER A 290 16.45 6.15 -6.33
C SER A 290 15.65 6.83 -7.44
N ASP A 291 16.10 6.66 -8.69
CA ASP A 291 15.53 7.34 -9.84
C ASP A 291 14.36 6.54 -10.39
N THR A 292 13.15 7.06 -10.31
CA THR A 292 11.97 6.52 -10.99
C THR A 292 11.54 7.56 -12.03
N GLY A 293 11.63 7.24 -13.32
CA GLY A 293 11.27 8.18 -14.39
C GLY A 293 12.23 9.38 -14.50
N ASP A 294 11.74 10.59 -14.26
CA ASP A 294 12.51 11.85 -14.20
C ASP A 294 12.70 12.36 -12.75
N LEU A 295 12.18 11.63 -11.75
CA LEU A 295 12.27 12.00 -10.33
C LEU A 295 13.24 11.08 -9.59
N THR A 296 13.89 11.62 -8.58
CA THR A 296 14.77 10.88 -7.65
C THR A 296 14.14 10.90 -6.27
N PHE A 297 13.59 9.77 -5.84
CA PHE A 297 13.01 9.65 -4.50
C PHE A 297 14.11 9.53 -3.43
N PRO A 298 13.91 10.06 -2.21
CA PRO A 298 14.91 9.99 -1.14
C PRO A 298 15.29 8.55 -0.75
N ASP A 299 16.53 8.33 -0.28
CA ASP A 299 17.07 6.99 0.07
C ASP A 299 16.22 6.19 1.07
N ASN A 300 15.32 6.82 1.83
CA ASN A 300 14.41 6.11 2.73
C ASN A 300 13.36 5.26 1.99
N GLN A 301 13.22 5.41 0.67
CA GLN A 301 12.32 4.65 -0.19
C GLN A 301 12.72 3.18 -0.38
N TYR A 302 13.96 2.80 -0.08
CA TYR A 302 14.40 1.42 -0.25
C TYR A 302 13.58 0.44 0.60
N ASP A 303 13.29 -0.72 0.02
CA ASP A 303 12.70 -1.82 0.77
C ASP A 303 13.74 -2.37 1.76
N ILE A 304 13.41 -2.36 3.05
CA ILE A 304 14.26 -2.91 4.11
C ILE A 304 13.56 -4.01 4.92
N PHE A 305 12.36 -4.41 4.51
CA PHE A 305 11.49 -5.26 5.32
C PHE A 305 10.93 -6.48 4.58
N SER A 306 10.68 -6.44 3.27
CA SER A 306 10.04 -7.55 2.54
C SER A 306 10.80 -8.87 2.68
N ARG A 307 12.15 -8.81 2.64
CA ARG A 307 13.01 -9.98 2.87
C ARG A 307 12.78 -10.59 4.24
N ASN A 308 12.82 -9.76 5.29
CA ASN A 308 12.67 -10.23 6.66
C ASN A 308 11.25 -10.73 6.92
N MET A 309 10.23 -10.04 6.38
CA MET A 309 8.85 -10.52 6.37
C MET A 309 8.74 -11.91 5.76
N PHE A 310 9.38 -12.14 4.60
CA PHE A 310 9.38 -13.46 3.96
C PHE A 310 10.10 -14.52 4.79
N LEU A 311 11.27 -14.19 5.37
CA LEU A 311 12.02 -15.11 6.23
C LEU A 311 11.21 -15.51 7.48
N ASP A 312 10.49 -14.57 8.09
CA ASP A 312 9.58 -14.85 9.20
C ASP A 312 8.40 -15.72 8.77
N MET A 313 7.85 -15.46 7.58
CA MET A 313 6.75 -16.23 7.00
C MET A 313 7.16 -17.69 6.76
N ILE A 314 8.27 -17.95 6.05
CA ILE A 314 8.71 -19.32 5.78
C ILE A 314 9.05 -20.06 7.10
N ASN A 315 9.61 -19.38 8.10
CA ASN A 315 9.85 -19.99 9.41
C ASN A 315 8.56 -20.42 10.11
N GLN A 316 7.52 -19.59 10.07
CA GLN A 316 6.20 -19.89 10.65
C GLN A 316 5.51 -21.02 9.89
N TYR A 317 5.40 -20.90 8.57
CA TYR A 317 4.53 -21.75 7.76
C TYR A 317 5.20 -23.06 7.33
N THR A 318 6.50 -23.07 6.99
CA THR A 318 7.19 -24.29 6.50
C THR A 318 7.97 -25.03 7.58
N ASN A 319 8.41 -24.34 8.64
CA ASN A 319 9.25 -24.94 9.68
C ASN A 319 8.60 -25.06 11.05
N SER A 320 7.36 -24.54 11.22
CA SER A 320 6.64 -24.52 12.49
C SER A 320 7.45 -23.89 13.64
N LYS A 321 8.32 -22.93 13.31
CA LYS A 321 9.05 -22.11 14.28
C LYS A 321 8.19 -20.89 14.62
N SER A 322 8.23 -20.45 15.87
CA SER A 322 7.70 -19.12 16.20
C SER A 322 8.49 -18.06 15.44
N SER A 323 7.80 -17.11 14.81
CA SER A 323 8.41 -15.96 14.16
C SER A 323 7.62 -14.70 14.48
N ASP A 324 8.13 -13.56 14.00
CA ASP A 324 7.50 -12.25 14.16
C ASP A 324 6.60 -11.89 12.96
N PHE A 325 6.21 -12.86 12.12
CA PHE A 325 5.43 -12.62 10.90
C PHE A 325 4.15 -11.81 11.17
N GLU A 326 3.40 -12.18 12.22
CA GLU A 326 2.16 -11.51 12.62
C GLU A 326 2.37 -10.09 13.16
N LYS A 327 3.60 -9.72 13.56
CA LYS A 327 3.92 -8.38 14.08
C LYS A 327 4.23 -7.38 12.97
N TRP A 328 4.49 -7.86 11.75
CA TRP A 328 4.69 -6.98 10.60
C TRP A 328 3.37 -6.28 10.23
N PRO A 329 3.42 -4.99 9.86
CA PRO A 329 2.25 -4.27 9.35
C PRO A 329 1.58 -5.01 8.20
N THR A 330 0.25 -5.04 8.17
CA THR A 330 -0.49 -5.67 7.07
C THR A 330 -0.23 -4.95 5.76
N VAL A 331 -0.26 -3.62 5.76
CA VAL A 331 0.05 -2.79 4.60
C VAL A 331 1.18 -1.84 4.95
N SER A 332 2.20 -1.80 4.11
CA SER A 332 3.28 -0.82 4.14
C SER A 332 3.31 -0.10 2.80
N TYR A 333 3.14 1.21 2.78
CA TYR A 333 3.03 1.97 1.54
C TYR A 333 3.81 3.27 1.63
N TYR A 334 4.46 3.65 0.53
CA TYR A 334 5.25 4.86 0.46
C TYR A 334 4.39 6.01 -0.06
N VAL A 335 4.27 7.08 0.72
CA VAL A 335 3.56 8.29 0.30
C VAL A 335 4.52 9.16 -0.48
N MET A 336 4.28 9.37 -1.77
CA MET A 336 5.13 10.19 -2.63
C MET A 336 4.81 11.68 -2.45
N SER A 337 5.79 12.56 -2.61
CA SER A 337 5.55 14.02 -2.67
C SER A 337 6.66 14.74 -3.45
N ASP A 338 6.77 16.05 -3.27
CA ASP A 338 7.83 16.90 -3.79
C ASP A 338 9.20 16.36 -3.37
N VAL A 339 10.01 15.96 -4.36
CA VAL A 339 11.36 15.42 -4.14
C VAL A 339 12.44 16.51 -4.05
N ASP A 340 12.10 17.76 -4.35
CA ASP A 340 13.04 18.89 -4.33
C ASP A 340 13.01 19.66 -3.00
N ASP A 341 11.90 19.61 -2.27
CA ASP A 341 11.77 20.18 -0.93
C ASP A 341 11.90 19.10 0.15
N PHE A 342 12.98 19.17 0.93
CA PHE A 342 13.24 18.24 2.03
C PHE A 342 12.26 18.39 3.19
N ASP A 343 11.64 19.55 3.34
CA ASP A 343 10.69 19.83 4.42
C ASP A 343 9.23 19.54 3.98
N ALA A 344 9.00 19.12 2.74
CA ALA A 344 7.69 18.73 2.23
C ALA A 344 7.14 17.50 3.00
N PRO A 345 5.85 17.47 3.35
CA PRO A 345 5.23 16.29 3.91
C PRO A 345 5.17 15.16 2.87
N GLY A 346 5.37 13.92 3.32
CA GLY A 346 5.43 12.76 2.44
C GLY A 346 6.87 12.29 2.23
N ASN A 347 7.11 11.60 1.11
CA ASN A 347 8.33 10.84 0.86
C ASN A 347 8.71 9.94 2.04
N GLU A 348 7.74 9.20 2.55
CA GLU A 348 7.89 8.38 3.75
C GLU A 348 7.07 7.08 3.66
N TRP A 349 7.53 6.06 4.38
CA TRP A 349 6.76 4.84 4.58
C TRP A 349 5.68 5.05 5.65
N ARG A 350 4.44 4.77 5.29
CA ARG A 350 3.28 4.66 6.19
C ARG A 350 2.76 3.24 6.24
N TYR A 351 1.94 2.99 7.25
CA TYR A 351 1.44 1.67 7.58
C TYR A 351 -0.06 1.71 7.82
N ALA A 352 -0.76 0.66 7.41
CA ALA A 352 -2.18 0.49 7.65
C ALA A 352 -2.51 -0.97 8.01
N ASP A 353 -3.64 -1.14 8.69
CA ASP A 353 -4.17 -2.45 9.04
C ASP A 353 -4.76 -3.17 7.83
N ASP A 354 -5.12 -2.43 6.77
CA ASP A 354 -5.78 -2.96 5.57
C ASP A 354 -5.66 -2.03 4.35
N TRP A 355 -6.06 -2.50 3.18
CA TRP A 355 -6.18 -1.70 1.95
C TRP A 355 -7.52 -1.98 1.22
N PRO A 356 -8.22 -0.95 0.70
CA PRO A 356 -7.87 0.48 0.74
C PRO A 356 -7.94 1.04 2.15
N ILE A 357 -7.15 2.08 2.41
CA ILE A 357 -7.27 2.84 3.66
C ILE A 357 -8.60 3.59 3.67
N LEU A 358 -9.08 3.96 4.85
CA LEU A 358 -10.27 4.80 4.95
C LEU A 358 -9.96 6.19 4.38
N ALA A 359 -10.71 6.58 3.36
CA ALA A 359 -10.56 7.86 2.68
C ALA A 359 -11.93 8.42 2.30
N GLU A 360 -12.01 9.74 2.21
CA GLU A 360 -13.14 10.45 1.64
C GLU A 360 -12.88 10.79 0.17
N GLU A 361 -13.89 10.52 -0.66
CA GLU A 361 -13.86 10.93 -2.06
C GLU A 361 -14.10 12.43 -2.18
N THR A 362 -13.19 13.14 -2.83
CA THR A 362 -13.37 14.54 -3.18
C THR A 362 -13.25 14.74 -4.68
N SER A 363 -14.31 15.32 -5.25
CA SER A 363 -14.35 15.70 -6.64
C SER A 363 -13.64 17.03 -6.87
N TYR A 364 -12.76 17.06 -7.86
CA TYR A 364 -12.22 18.28 -8.46
C TYR A 364 -12.78 18.39 -9.87
N TYR A 365 -13.73 19.30 -10.04
CA TYR A 365 -14.47 19.55 -11.26
C TYR A 365 -13.67 20.36 -12.28
N PHE A 366 -13.97 20.12 -13.55
CA PHE A 366 -13.39 20.81 -14.68
C PHE A 366 -14.21 22.07 -15.01
N HIS A 367 -13.54 23.19 -15.22
CA HIS A 367 -14.16 24.48 -15.53
C HIS A 367 -13.65 25.08 -16.84
N ASP A 368 -14.45 25.99 -17.39
CA ASP A 368 -14.07 26.82 -18.53
C ASP A 368 -12.74 27.56 -18.26
N GLY A 369 -11.96 27.76 -19.31
CA GLY A 369 -10.62 28.34 -19.22
C GLY A 369 -9.54 27.40 -18.63
N GLY A 370 -9.83 26.11 -18.48
CA GLY A 370 -8.84 25.13 -18.01
C GLY A 370 -8.60 25.16 -16.50
N VAL A 371 -9.63 25.55 -15.73
CA VAL A 371 -9.56 25.61 -14.26
C VAL A 371 -10.01 24.28 -13.65
N LEU A 372 -9.36 23.87 -12.57
CA LEU A 372 -9.71 22.71 -11.74
C LEU A 372 -10.03 23.21 -10.32
N ASN A 373 -11.19 22.90 -9.76
CA ASN A 373 -11.54 23.25 -8.37
C ASN A 373 -12.63 22.31 -7.82
N ASN A 374 -13.02 22.47 -6.55
CA ASN A 374 -14.00 21.60 -5.89
C ASN A 374 -15.45 22.09 -5.96
N ASP A 375 -15.69 23.27 -6.53
CA ASP A 375 -17.04 23.80 -6.71
C ASP A 375 -17.66 23.22 -7.99
N ILE A 376 -18.94 22.85 -7.93
CA ILE A 376 -19.65 22.41 -9.12
C ILE A 376 -19.66 23.55 -10.16
N PRO A 377 -19.31 23.30 -11.43
CA PRO A 377 -19.33 24.31 -12.47
C PRO A 377 -20.73 24.87 -12.68
N ASN A 378 -20.81 26.16 -13.05
CA ASN A 378 -22.07 26.80 -13.41
C ASN A 378 -22.45 26.46 -14.87
N SER A 379 -22.93 27.42 -15.66
CA SER A 379 -23.27 27.22 -17.07
C SER A 379 -22.03 27.31 -17.99
N ASN A 380 -21.08 26.38 -17.83
CA ASN A 380 -19.93 26.30 -18.72
C ASN A 380 -20.34 25.72 -20.08
N SER A 381 -19.66 26.14 -21.15
CA SER A 381 -19.83 25.49 -22.46
C SER A 381 -19.02 24.20 -22.51
N PRO A 382 -19.51 23.16 -23.19
CA PRO A 382 -18.70 21.96 -23.44
C PRO A 382 -17.48 22.31 -24.30
N ILE A 383 -16.42 21.51 -24.19
CA ILE A 383 -15.16 21.70 -24.90
C ILE A 383 -15.04 20.58 -25.94
N SER A 384 -15.00 20.94 -27.23
CA SER A 384 -14.78 20.00 -28.33
C SER A 384 -13.34 20.05 -28.83
N TYR A 385 -12.79 18.90 -29.19
CA TYR A 385 -11.47 18.74 -29.79
C TYR A 385 -11.49 17.66 -30.87
N ILE A 386 -10.49 17.69 -31.75
CA ILE A 386 -10.35 16.74 -32.84
C ILE A 386 -9.36 15.66 -32.43
N TYR A 387 -9.75 14.40 -32.53
CA TYR A 387 -8.86 13.26 -32.40
C TYR A 387 -8.60 12.64 -33.78
N ASP A 388 -7.34 12.69 -34.22
CA ASP A 388 -6.85 12.03 -35.43
C ASP A 388 -6.00 10.81 -35.06
N PRO A 389 -6.46 9.57 -35.32
CA PRO A 389 -5.68 8.36 -35.00
C PRO A 389 -4.32 8.27 -35.70
N THR A 390 -4.07 9.08 -36.74
CA THR A 390 -2.79 9.12 -37.47
C THR A 390 -1.77 10.08 -36.86
N ASP A 391 -2.19 10.91 -35.90
CA ASP A 391 -1.35 11.76 -35.05
C ASP A 391 -1.75 11.60 -33.58
N PRO A 392 -1.58 10.40 -32.98
CA PRO A 392 -1.97 10.17 -31.60
C PRO A 392 -1.04 10.85 -30.60
N VAL A 393 -1.56 11.20 -29.43
CA VAL A 393 -0.80 11.75 -28.31
C VAL A 393 0.27 10.73 -27.87
N PRO A 394 1.55 11.12 -27.82
CA PRO A 394 2.62 10.22 -27.40
C PRO A 394 2.53 9.78 -25.93
N THR A 395 2.88 8.53 -25.66
CA THR A 395 3.14 8.01 -24.32
C THR A 395 4.40 8.62 -23.76
N LEU A 396 4.33 9.11 -22.52
CA LEU A 396 5.44 9.70 -21.81
C LEU A 396 5.38 9.33 -20.32
N GLY A 397 6.13 8.31 -19.92
CA GLY A 397 6.10 7.78 -18.55
C GLY A 397 4.85 6.97 -18.23
N GLY A 398 4.61 6.78 -16.94
CA GLY A 398 3.49 6.00 -16.38
C GLY A 398 3.86 4.55 -16.11
N ASN A 399 2.84 3.72 -15.91
CA ASN A 399 2.95 2.29 -15.59
C ASN A 399 3.29 1.44 -16.84
N ASN A 400 4.42 1.75 -17.48
CA ASN A 400 4.91 1.02 -18.65
C ASN A 400 5.80 -0.16 -18.26
N LEU A 401 5.72 -1.25 -19.03
CA LEU A 401 6.60 -2.41 -18.88
C LEU A 401 7.80 -2.38 -19.82
N VAL A 402 7.57 -2.03 -21.10
CA VAL A 402 8.59 -2.08 -22.16
C VAL A 402 9.00 -0.70 -22.67
N LEU A 403 8.22 0.34 -22.35
CA LEU A 403 8.51 1.74 -22.65
C LEU A 403 9.13 2.41 -21.42
N PHE A 404 9.57 3.68 -21.58
CA PHE A 404 10.00 4.47 -20.43
C PHE A 404 8.87 4.58 -19.39
N GLN A 405 9.19 4.16 -18.17
CA GLN A 405 8.28 4.06 -17.02
C GLN A 405 8.50 5.23 -16.05
N GLY A 406 7.59 5.37 -15.08
CA GLY A 406 7.73 6.33 -13.98
C GLY A 406 7.18 7.73 -14.26
N PRO A 407 7.31 8.65 -13.29
CA PRO A 407 6.92 10.04 -13.43
C PRO A 407 7.78 10.72 -14.49
N LYS A 408 7.13 11.29 -15.51
CA LYS A 408 7.80 12.06 -16.56
C LYS A 408 7.15 13.42 -16.70
N ASP A 409 7.93 14.43 -17.07
CA ASP A 409 7.42 15.77 -17.33
C ASP A 409 6.48 15.76 -18.55
N GLN A 410 5.19 16.03 -18.35
CA GLN A 410 4.15 15.94 -19.36
C GLN A 410 4.07 17.15 -20.30
N ARG A 411 4.78 18.26 -20.01
CA ARG A 411 4.77 19.47 -20.87
C ARG A 411 4.99 19.22 -22.37
N PRO A 412 5.82 18.26 -22.82
CA PRO A 412 5.97 17.97 -24.24
C PRO A 412 4.67 17.51 -24.93
N VAL A 413 3.73 16.90 -24.21
CA VAL A 413 2.45 16.42 -24.75
C VAL A 413 1.26 17.33 -24.39
N GLU A 414 1.35 18.13 -23.33
CA GLU A 414 0.30 19.05 -22.89
C GLU A 414 0.06 20.24 -23.83
N ASN A 415 0.97 20.54 -24.75
CA ASN A 415 0.85 21.67 -25.69
C ASN A 415 0.04 21.33 -26.96
N ARG A 416 -0.55 20.14 -27.06
CA ARG A 416 -1.30 19.70 -28.24
C ARG A 416 -2.76 20.15 -28.17
N ASP A 417 -3.35 20.45 -29.33
CA ASP A 417 -4.75 20.90 -29.45
C ASP A 417 -5.76 19.79 -29.09
N ASP A 418 -5.34 18.52 -29.10
CA ASP A 418 -6.13 17.35 -28.73
C ASP A 418 -5.92 16.89 -27.28
N VAL A 419 -5.28 17.73 -26.45
CA VAL A 419 -5.08 17.49 -25.02
C VAL A 419 -5.69 18.66 -24.23
N LEU A 420 -6.79 18.39 -23.54
CA LEU A 420 -7.46 19.36 -22.68
C LEU A 420 -6.78 19.41 -21.31
N ILE A 421 -6.41 20.60 -20.84
CA ILE A 421 -5.70 20.77 -19.57
C ILE A 421 -6.57 21.53 -18.55
N PHE A 422 -6.69 20.96 -17.36
CA PHE A 422 -7.33 21.58 -16.20
C PHE A 422 -6.32 21.66 -15.05
N THR A 423 -6.13 22.84 -14.48
CA THR A 423 -5.14 23.05 -13.40
C THR A 423 -5.78 23.81 -12.25
N SER A 424 -5.45 23.41 -11.01
CA SER A 424 -5.89 24.11 -9.81
C SER A 424 -5.20 25.46 -9.65
N ASP A 425 -5.71 26.27 -8.74
CA ASP A 425 -4.91 27.35 -8.17
C ASP A 425 -3.68 26.77 -7.47
N THR A 426 -2.67 27.62 -7.26
CA THR A 426 -1.52 27.28 -6.40
C THR A 426 -2.02 26.89 -5.03
N LEU A 427 -1.64 25.70 -4.58
CA LEU A 427 -2.05 25.17 -3.30
C LEU A 427 -1.48 26.02 -2.17
N THR A 428 -2.34 26.37 -1.21
CA THR A 428 -1.95 27.12 0.01
C THR A 428 -1.67 26.21 1.19
N LYS A 429 -1.96 24.92 1.04
CA LYS A 429 -1.61 23.84 1.97
C LYS A 429 -1.44 22.54 1.18
N PRO A 430 -0.62 21.59 1.66
CA PRO A 430 -0.49 20.29 1.03
C PRO A 430 -1.83 19.54 0.96
N ILE A 431 -2.01 18.76 -0.11
CA ILE A 431 -3.19 17.93 -0.33
C ILE A 431 -2.72 16.49 -0.59
N GLU A 432 -3.16 15.57 0.26
CA GLU A 432 -2.88 14.13 0.10
C GLU A 432 -3.99 13.43 -0.66
N SER A 433 -3.64 12.53 -1.58
CA SER A 433 -4.54 11.50 -2.08
C SER A 433 -3.88 10.13 -1.98
N THR A 434 -4.46 9.23 -1.20
CA THR A 434 -4.00 7.84 -1.06
C THR A 434 -5.18 6.88 -1.21
N GLY A 435 -5.18 6.12 -2.30
CA GLY A 435 -6.26 5.21 -2.65
C GLY A 435 -6.48 5.12 -4.16
N HIS A 436 -7.65 4.60 -4.54
CA HIS A 436 -8.06 4.38 -5.93
C HIS A 436 -8.52 5.68 -6.61
N ILE A 437 -7.86 6.08 -7.70
CA ILE A 437 -8.16 7.33 -8.42
C ILE A 437 -9.03 7.04 -9.64
N THR A 438 -10.12 7.80 -9.78
CA THR A 438 -11.02 7.70 -10.93
C THR A 438 -11.33 9.07 -11.50
N ALA A 439 -11.64 9.14 -12.79
CA ALA A 439 -12.19 10.33 -13.42
C ALA A 439 -13.60 10.04 -13.93
N ARG A 440 -14.56 10.84 -13.50
CA ARG A 440 -15.92 10.78 -14.01
C ARG A 440 -16.09 11.81 -15.10
N LEU A 441 -16.32 11.34 -16.32
CA LEU A 441 -16.42 12.19 -17.50
C LEU A 441 -17.82 12.11 -18.11
N PHE A 442 -18.31 13.26 -18.54
CA PHE A 442 -19.47 13.36 -19.42
C PHE A 442 -18.96 13.69 -20.82
N VAL A 443 -19.15 12.77 -21.76
CA VAL A 443 -18.49 12.81 -23.07
C VAL A 443 -19.43 12.49 -24.22
N SER A 444 -19.13 13.00 -25.39
CA SER A 444 -19.75 12.56 -26.65
C SER A 444 -18.72 12.51 -27.77
N SER A 445 -19.07 11.79 -28.84
CA SER A 445 -18.30 11.71 -30.08
C SER A 445 -19.25 11.70 -31.27
N ASP A 446 -18.77 12.12 -32.44
CA ASP A 446 -19.48 11.92 -33.71
C ASP A 446 -19.22 10.54 -34.34
N CYS A 447 -18.26 9.79 -33.80
CA CYS A 447 -17.87 8.45 -34.24
C CYS A 447 -18.54 7.35 -33.39
N PRO A 448 -18.65 6.11 -33.91
CA PRO A 448 -19.27 4.99 -33.19
C PRO A 448 -18.43 4.46 -32.02
N ASP A 449 -17.15 4.81 -31.96
CA ASP A 449 -16.23 4.44 -30.89
C ASP A 449 -15.08 5.46 -30.84
N THR A 450 -14.43 5.59 -29.68
CA THR A 450 -13.22 6.36 -29.42
C THR A 450 -12.67 5.93 -28.06
N ASP A 451 -11.49 6.41 -27.68
CA ASP A 451 -11.04 6.31 -26.30
C ASP A 451 -11.13 7.66 -25.59
N PHE A 452 -11.14 7.62 -24.26
CA PHE A 452 -10.84 8.76 -23.39
C PHE A 452 -9.71 8.37 -22.44
N THR A 453 -8.71 9.23 -22.37
CA THR A 453 -7.53 9.10 -21.50
C THR A 453 -7.54 10.22 -20.50
N VAL A 454 -7.11 9.93 -19.28
CA VAL A 454 -6.94 10.93 -18.23
C VAL A 454 -5.57 10.75 -17.60
N LYS A 455 -4.84 11.85 -17.45
CA LYS A 455 -3.55 11.89 -16.73
C LYS A 455 -3.66 12.85 -15.56
N LEU A 456 -3.23 12.40 -14.38
CA LEU A 456 -3.11 13.21 -13.18
C LEU A 456 -1.64 13.56 -12.98
N SER A 457 -1.33 14.83 -12.78
CA SER A 457 0.04 15.34 -12.64
C SER A 457 0.17 16.35 -11.50
N ASP A 458 1.38 16.45 -10.98
CA ASP A 458 1.80 17.49 -10.05
C ASP A 458 2.57 18.59 -10.80
N VAL A 459 2.07 19.82 -10.74
CA VAL A 459 2.77 20.99 -11.29
C VAL A 459 3.66 21.59 -10.22
N TYR A 460 4.96 21.39 -10.38
CA TYR A 460 5.99 21.88 -9.47
C TYR A 460 6.10 23.42 -9.54
N PRO A 461 6.65 24.07 -8.50
CA PRO A 461 6.87 25.52 -8.49
C PRO A 461 7.78 26.02 -9.63
N ASP A 462 8.66 25.16 -10.14
CA ASP A 462 9.52 25.46 -11.30
C ASP A 462 8.80 25.30 -12.66
N GLY A 463 7.55 24.85 -12.63
CA GLY A 463 6.65 24.68 -13.77
C GLY A 463 6.77 23.35 -14.49
N ARG A 464 7.54 22.35 -14.02
CA ARG A 464 7.41 20.95 -14.51
C ARG A 464 6.02 20.41 -14.19
N SER A 465 5.49 19.55 -15.08
CA SER A 465 4.22 18.84 -14.85
C SER A 465 4.50 17.35 -14.73
N MET A 466 4.69 16.85 -13.52
CA MET A 466 5.17 15.50 -13.27
C MET A 466 4.01 14.51 -13.19
N LEU A 467 4.02 13.49 -14.04
CA LEU A 467 2.96 12.47 -14.05
C LEU A 467 2.89 11.71 -12.72
N VAL A 468 1.71 11.68 -12.11
CA VAL A 468 1.40 10.90 -10.90
C VAL A 468 0.81 9.55 -11.30
N THR A 469 -0.27 9.54 -12.10
CA THR A 469 -0.88 8.32 -12.64
C THR A 469 -1.70 8.64 -13.90
N ASP A 470 -2.02 7.62 -14.71
CA ASP A 470 -2.83 7.74 -15.92
C ASP A 470 -3.76 6.55 -16.15
N GLY A 471 -4.87 6.81 -16.82
CA GLY A 471 -5.91 5.84 -17.15
C GLY A 471 -6.41 6.02 -18.58
N ILE A 472 -7.04 4.96 -19.11
CA ILE A 472 -7.70 4.95 -20.41
C ILE A 472 -9.00 4.16 -20.32
N LEU A 473 -10.02 4.59 -21.05
CA LEU A 473 -11.25 3.85 -21.28
C LEU A 473 -11.55 3.84 -22.78
N ARG A 474 -11.79 2.64 -23.32
CA ARG A 474 -12.37 2.46 -24.65
C ARG A 474 -13.89 2.51 -24.56
N MET A 475 -14.51 3.39 -25.35
CA MET A 475 -15.95 3.69 -25.20
C MET A 475 -16.87 2.51 -25.48
N ARG A 476 -16.49 1.58 -26.38
CA ARG A 476 -17.27 0.35 -26.59
C ARG A 476 -17.32 -0.56 -25.35
N ASN A 477 -16.42 -0.38 -24.39
CA ASN A 477 -16.28 -1.15 -23.15
C ASN A 477 -16.71 -0.37 -21.89
N ARG A 478 -17.32 0.80 -22.04
CA ARG A 478 -17.74 1.67 -20.92
C ARG A 478 -18.62 1.00 -19.86
N ASN A 479 -19.37 -0.03 -20.24
CA ASN A 479 -20.31 -0.76 -19.36
C ASN A 479 -19.87 -2.21 -19.11
N GLY A 480 -18.59 -2.53 -19.37
CA GLY A 480 -18.04 -3.85 -19.18
C GLY A 480 -17.16 -4.33 -20.32
N ASN A 481 -16.43 -5.41 -20.05
CA ASN A 481 -15.43 -5.95 -20.96
C ASN A 481 -15.90 -7.22 -21.70
N ASP A 482 -17.08 -7.76 -21.38
CA ASP A 482 -17.60 -9.01 -21.96
C ASP A 482 -18.45 -8.81 -23.22
N HIS A 483 -18.77 -7.57 -23.56
CA HIS A 483 -19.51 -7.20 -24.76
C HIS A 483 -19.11 -5.80 -25.25
N TRP A 484 -19.58 -5.44 -26.45
CA TRP A 484 -19.39 -4.10 -27.01
C TRP A 484 -20.70 -3.33 -27.06
N GLU A 485 -20.63 -2.04 -26.74
CA GLU A 485 -21.70 -1.09 -26.95
C GLU A 485 -21.20 0.14 -27.71
N PHE A 486 -21.62 0.34 -28.96
CA PHE A 486 -21.18 1.52 -29.72
C PHE A 486 -21.86 2.81 -29.28
N MET A 487 -21.22 3.94 -29.58
CA MET A 487 -21.73 5.29 -29.36
C MET A 487 -22.68 5.73 -30.49
N ASN A 488 -23.67 6.52 -30.13
CA ASN A 488 -24.48 7.30 -31.07
C ASN A 488 -23.90 8.70 -31.19
N SER A 489 -23.85 9.21 -32.43
CA SER A 489 -23.31 10.53 -32.73
C SER A 489 -23.97 11.63 -31.90
N GLY A 490 -23.17 12.33 -31.07
CA GLY A 490 -23.60 13.44 -30.22
C GLY A 490 -24.41 13.07 -28.97
N GLU A 491 -24.64 11.79 -28.69
CA GLU A 491 -25.20 11.35 -27.41
C GLU A 491 -24.18 11.55 -26.28
N ILE A 492 -24.65 12.02 -25.12
CA ILE A 492 -23.82 12.25 -23.95
C ILE A 492 -23.78 10.96 -23.12
N TYR A 493 -22.59 10.51 -22.79
CA TYR A 493 -22.33 9.35 -21.94
C TYR A 493 -21.62 9.80 -20.67
N GLU A 494 -22.13 9.38 -19.51
CA GLU A 494 -21.39 9.40 -18.25
C GLU A 494 -20.51 8.15 -18.21
N VAL A 495 -19.21 8.32 -18.03
CA VAL A 495 -18.23 7.24 -17.99
C VAL A 495 -17.22 7.44 -16.87
N GLU A 496 -16.65 6.34 -16.40
CA GLU A 496 -15.57 6.35 -15.42
C GLU A 496 -14.28 5.85 -16.08
N VAL A 497 -13.25 6.69 -16.05
CA VAL A 497 -11.90 6.30 -16.42
C VAL A 497 -11.16 5.92 -15.14
N ASP A 498 -10.70 4.67 -15.08
CA ASP A 498 -9.92 4.14 -13.97
C ASP A 498 -8.43 4.54 -14.14
N LEU A 499 -7.88 5.29 -13.17
CA LEU A 499 -6.46 5.69 -13.13
C LEU A 499 -5.67 4.87 -12.10
N TRP A 500 -6.26 3.79 -11.56
CA TRP A 500 -5.67 2.92 -10.56
C TRP A 500 -5.34 3.62 -9.23
N SER A 501 -4.80 2.83 -8.31
CA SER A 501 -4.39 3.27 -6.98
C SER A 501 -3.02 3.95 -6.95
N THR A 502 -2.89 4.98 -6.13
CA THR A 502 -1.61 5.65 -5.82
C THR A 502 -1.60 6.22 -4.40
N SER A 503 -0.47 6.78 -3.98
CA SER A 503 -0.32 7.55 -2.74
C SER A 503 0.60 8.75 -2.99
N TYR A 504 0.01 9.94 -3.01
CA TYR A 504 0.70 11.18 -3.40
C TYR A 504 0.24 12.38 -2.58
N ILE A 505 1.18 13.28 -2.22
CA ILE A 505 0.90 14.59 -1.65
C ILE A 505 1.37 15.67 -2.62
N TRP A 506 0.44 16.49 -3.11
CA TRP A 506 0.78 17.76 -3.77
C TRP A 506 1.12 18.77 -2.68
N ASN A 507 2.34 19.27 -2.65
CA ASN A 507 2.83 20.15 -1.59
C ASN A 507 2.23 21.58 -1.67
N GLU A 508 2.47 22.42 -0.66
CA GLU A 508 2.25 23.86 -0.76
C GLU A 508 3.03 24.42 -1.98
N ASP A 509 2.50 25.46 -2.62
CA ASP A 509 3.04 26.07 -3.85
C ASP A 509 2.96 25.22 -5.14
N HIS A 510 2.57 23.94 -5.05
CA HIS A 510 2.29 23.08 -6.21
C HIS A 510 0.88 23.30 -6.77
N LYS A 511 0.54 22.59 -7.85
CA LYS A 511 -0.82 22.52 -8.40
C LYS A 511 -1.20 21.12 -8.82
N ILE A 512 -2.47 20.79 -8.68
CA ILE A 512 -3.05 19.58 -9.24
C ILE A 512 -3.39 19.87 -10.71
N ARG A 513 -2.90 19.04 -11.63
CA ARG A 513 -3.24 19.12 -13.06
C ARG A 513 -3.83 17.83 -13.57
N VAL A 514 -4.89 17.96 -14.36
CA VAL A 514 -5.54 16.87 -15.08
C VAL A 514 -5.48 17.15 -16.57
N ALA A 515 -5.05 16.17 -17.35
CA ALA A 515 -5.10 16.20 -18.81
C ALA A 515 -6.11 15.18 -19.33
N VAL A 516 -7.00 15.57 -20.24
CA VAL A 516 -7.97 14.69 -20.91
C VAL A 516 -7.67 14.66 -22.41
N SER A 517 -7.58 13.47 -22.99
CA SER A 517 -7.40 13.28 -24.43
C SER A 517 -8.05 11.97 -24.90
N SER A 518 -7.79 11.53 -26.12
CA SER A 518 -8.34 10.29 -26.70
C SER A 518 -7.27 9.32 -27.20
N SER A 519 -6.01 9.50 -26.78
CA SER A 519 -4.93 8.55 -27.09
C SER A 519 -3.75 8.67 -26.12
N ASN A 520 -2.98 7.59 -26.02
CA ASN A 520 -1.73 7.51 -25.26
C ASN A 520 -0.85 6.42 -25.91
N TYR A 521 -0.23 6.77 -27.04
CA TYR A 521 0.43 5.83 -27.97
C TYR A 521 1.96 5.92 -27.88
N PRO A 522 2.73 4.81 -27.88
CA PRO A 522 2.30 3.46 -28.24
C PRO A 522 1.98 2.55 -27.06
N ARG A 523 1.85 3.06 -25.82
CA ARG A 523 1.40 2.21 -24.69
C ARG A 523 0.10 1.50 -25.08
N PHE A 524 -0.87 2.28 -25.55
CA PHE A 524 -2.14 1.78 -26.03
C PHE A 524 -2.24 1.91 -27.55
N LEU A 525 -2.98 0.98 -28.18
CA LEU A 525 -3.31 1.09 -29.60
C LEU A 525 -4.19 2.32 -29.84
N ALA A 526 -3.87 3.16 -30.82
CA ALA A 526 -4.72 4.29 -31.18
C ALA A 526 -6.09 3.79 -31.68
N ASN A 527 -7.19 4.18 -31.04
CA ASN A 527 -8.53 3.80 -31.48
C ASN A 527 -8.79 4.34 -32.90
N PRO A 528 -9.23 3.52 -33.86
CA PRO A 528 -9.47 3.96 -35.23
C PRO A 528 -10.74 4.81 -35.40
N ASN A 529 -11.60 4.90 -34.39
CA ASN A 529 -12.89 5.58 -34.41
C ASN A 529 -13.91 4.97 -35.40
N THR A 530 -13.73 3.71 -35.80
CA THR A 530 -14.57 3.05 -36.82
C THR A 530 -15.52 2.00 -36.26
N GLY A 531 -15.29 1.53 -35.03
CA GLY A 531 -15.99 0.37 -34.45
C GLY A 531 -15.45 -0.99 -34.93
N GLN A 532 -14.40 -1.03 -35.76
CA GLN A 532 -13.72 -2.29 -36.13
C GLN A 532 -13.17 -2.99 -34.88
N SER A 533 -13.12 -4.33 -34.90
CA SER A 533 -12.34 -5.08 -33.91
C SER A 533 -10.85 -4.77 -34.05
N ILE A 534 -10.06 -5.02 -33.01
CA ILE A 534 -8.61 -4.82 -33.12
C ILE A 534 -8.02 -5.73 -34.19
N LEU A 535 -8.43 -6.99 -34.26
CA LEU A 535 -7.95 -7.92 -35.28
C LEU A 535 -8.26 -7.43 -36.71
N GLU A 536 -9.49 -6.98 -36.95
CA GLU A 536 -9.89 -6.41 -38.24
C GLU A 536 -9.05 -5.18 -38.61
N PHE A 537 -8.72 -4.36 -37.61
CA PHE A 537 -7.88 -3.19 -37.79
C PHE A 537 -6.46 -3.55 -38.24
N TYR A 538 -5.79 -4.54 -37.60
CA TYR A 538 -4.47 -5.00 -38.04
C TYR A 538 -4.49 -5.59 -39.47
N GLN A 539 -5.58 -6.28 -39.84
CA GLN A 539 -5.71 -6.85 -41.18
C GLN A 539 -6.01 -5.80 -42.26
N LYS A 540 -6.81 -4.80 -41.93
CA LYS A 540 -7.25 -3.75 -42.85
C LYS A 540 -7.53 -2.44 -42.09
N PRO A 541 -6.49 -1.61 -41.87
CA PRO A 541 -6.63 -0.40 -41.08
C PRO A 541 -7.50 0.62 -41.82
N THR A 542 -8.52 1.12 -41.14
CA THR A 542 -9.32 2.26 -41.55
C THR A 542 -9.50 3.19 -40.37
N TYR A 543 -9.63 4.49 -40.64
CA TYR A 543 -9.68 5.52 -39.61
C TYR A 543 -10.78 6.53 -39.92
N ASN A 544 -11.42 7.01 -38.87
CA ASN A 544 -12.19 8.25 -38.89
C ASN A 544 -11.50 9.29 -38.00
N ILE A 545 -11.54 10.55 -38.41
CA ILE A 545 -11.22 11.67 -37.51
C ILE A 545 -12.47 11.91 -36.68
N ALA A 546 -12.33 11.89 -35.35
CA ALA A 546 -13.45 12.08 -34.43
C ALA A 546 -13.49 13.51 -33.90
N GLN A 547 -14.69 14.08 -33.81
CA GLN A 547 -14.94 15.27 -33.00
C GLN A 547 -15.47 14.82 -31.63
N ASN A 548 -14.56 14.77 -30.66
CA ASN A 548 -14.87 14.42 -29.28
C ASN A 548 -15.23 15.67 -28.48
N THR A 549 -16.11 15.52 -27.51
CA THR A 549 -16.60 16.63 -26.68
C THR A 549 -16.64 16.22 -25.22
N LEU A 550 -16.06 17.05 -24.35
CA LEU A 550 -16.12 16.95 -22.90
C LEU A 550 -17.12 17.97 -22.36
N TYR A 551 -18.09 17.51 -21.57
CA TYR A 551 -19.10 18.35 -20.94
C TYR A 551 -18.65 18.70 -19.51
N ILE A 552 -18.83 19.97 -19.15
CA ILE A 552 -18.33 20.55 -17.90
C ILE A 552 -19.34 21.53 -17.29
N ASP A 553 -20.60 21.39 -17.66
CA ASP A 553 -21.70 22.22 -17.16
C ASP A 553 -22.30 21.64 -15.87
N SER A 554 -23.11 22.42 -15.15
CA SER A 554 -23.72 22.02 -13.88
C SER A 554 -24.56 20.73 -13.93
N SER A 555 -25.09 20.34 -15.10
CA SER A 555 -25.85 19.10 -15.29
C SER A 555 -24.97 17.92 -15.69
N ASN A 556 -23.76 18.18 -16.19
CA ASN A 556 -22.79 17.20 -16.64
C ASN A 556 -21.38 17.54 -16.09
N PRO A 557 -21.18 17.56 -14.76
CA PRO A 557 -19.97 18.10 -14.16
C PRO A 557 -18.85 17.05 -14.16
N SER A 558 -18.08 16.99 -15.26
CA SER A 558 -16.89 16.12 -15.32
C SER A 558 -15.86 16.49 -14.25
N CYS A 559 -15.25 15.50 -13.61
CA CYS A 559 -14.28 15.67 -12.53
C CYS A 559 -13.23 14.55 -12.47
N ILE A 560 -12.13 14.84 -11.79
CA ILE A 560 -11.27 13.82 -11.18
C ILE A 560 -11.73 13.61 -9.72
N ILE A 561 -11.69 12.37 -9.24
CA ILE A 561 -12.04 12.00 -7.87
C ILE A 561 -10.77 11.56 -7.16
N LEU A 562 -10.40 12.30 -6.13
CA LEU A 562 -9.23 12.03 -5.27
C LEU A 562 -9.69 11.41 -3.95
N GLN A 563 -8.79 10.66 -3.31
CA GLN A 563 -9.02 9.90 -2.09
C GLN A 563 -8.30 10.56 -0.92
N HIS A 564 -8.95 11.48 -0.21
CA HIS A 564 -8.33 12.12 0.95
C HIS A 564 -8.37 11.19 2.14
N PRO A 565 -7.23 10.71 2.65
CA PRO A 565 -7.21 9.81 3.79
C PRO A 565 -7.84 10.49 4.99
N ASN A 566 -8.68 9.75 5.71
CA ASN A 566 -9.22 10.22 6.98
C ASN A 566 -8.24 9.80 8.08
N VAL A 567 -7.67 10.75 8.82
CA VAL A 567 -6.77 10.47 9.95
C VAL A 567 -7.54 10.59 11.25
N ALA A 568 -7.33 9.62 12.15
CA ALA A 568 -7.96 9.66 13.45
C ALA A 568 -7.57 10.94 14.23
N PRO A 569 -8.47 11.50 15.05
CA PRO A 569 -8.14 12.63 15.90
C PRO A 569 -6.95 12.33 16.81
N GLY A 570 -6.19 13.37 17.11
CA GLY A 570 -5.16 13.32 18.13
C GLY A 570 -5.70 12.86 19.48
N LYS A 571 -4.82 12.28 20.30
CA LYS A 571 -5.17 11.86 21.66
C LYS A 571 -5.82 13.03 22.43
N PRO A 572 -7.03 12.87 22.99
CA PRO A 572 -7.71 13.91 23.73
C PRO A 572 -6.93 14.27 24.99
N THR A 573 -7.01 15.53 25.37
CA THR A 573 -6.57 16.03 26.67
C THR A 573 -7.77 16.13 27.61
N ILE A 574 -7.54 15.88 28.90
CA ILE A 574 -8.53 15.99 29.98
C ILE A 574 -7.95 16.86 31.09
N ASN A 575 -8.65 17.94 31.41
CA ASN A 575 -8.27 18.86 32.48
C ASN A 575 -9.40 18.99 33.49
N GLY A 576 -9.14 18.54 34.72
CA GLY A 576 -10.09 18.65 35.83
C GLY A 576 -9.44 18.43 37.19
N PRO A 577 -10.22 18.49 38.28
CA PRO A 577 -9.69 18.27 39.62
C PRO A 577 -9.21 16.83 39.81
N SER A 578 -8.11 16.63 40.53
CA SER A 578 -7.62 15.30 40.94
C SER A 578 -8.10 14.89 42.34
N LYS A 579 -8.82 15.78 43.03
CA LYS A 579 -9.43 15.52 44.34
C LYS A 579 -10.79 16.19 44.41
N GLY A 580 -11.78 15.44 44.86
CA GLY A 580 -13.15 15.93 45.02
C GLY A 580 -13.74 15.63 46.39
N LYS A 581 -15.05 15.81 46.49
CA LYS A 581 -15.90 15.42 47.60
C LYS A 581 -17.12 14.75 47.03
N LYS A 582 -17.63 13.75 47.74
CA LYS A 582 -18.85 13.04 47.41
C LYS A 582 -20.03 14.02 47.24
N ASN A 583 -20.88 13.77 46.24
CA ASN A 583 -22.07 14.54 45.88
C ASN A 583 -21.78 16.02 45.55
N ILE A 584 -20.58 16.31 45.02
CA ILE A 584 -20.24 17.59 44.43
C ILE A 584 -19.96 17.36 42.95
N GLU A 585 -20.59 18.19 42.12
CA GLU A 585 -20.37 18.21 40.68
C GLU A 585 -19.08 18.95 40.35
N TYR A 586 -18.31 18.39 39.40
CA TYR A 586 -17.04 18.93 38.94
C TYR A 586 -17.07 19.11 37.42
N ASP A 587 -16.52 20.22 36.96
CA ASP A 587 -16.32 20.49 35.53
C ASP A 587 -14.98 19.86 35.08
N PHE A 588 -15.01 19.19 33.93
CA PHE A 588 -13.86 18.65 33.23
C PHE A 588 -13.84 19.20 31.81
N ILE A 589 -12.68 19.72 31.39
CA ILE A 589 -12.45 20.28 30.06
C ILE A 589 -11.75 19.22 29.22
N PHE A 590 -12.29 18.96 28.04
CA PHE A 590 -11.77 18.01 27.06
C PHE A 590 -11.43 18.74 25.77
N ASN A 591 -10.31 18.37 25.15
CA ASN A 591 -9.87 18.95 23.88
C ASN A 591 -9.08 17.91 23.07
N ALA A 592 -9.40 17.76 21.79
CA ALA A 592 -8.66 16.98 20.82
C ALA A 592 -8.63 17.75 19.50
N ASN A 593 -7.56 17.57 18.72
CA ASN A 593 -7.44 18.13 17.39
C ASN A 593 -7.48 16.99 16.39
N ASP A 594 -8.37 17.11 15.44
CA ASP A 594 -8.41 16.33 14.22
C ASP A 594 -7.49 16.98 13.15
N PRO A 595 -6.56 16.23 12.51
CA PRO A 595 -5.64 16.78 11.52
C PRO A 595 -6.31 17.42 10.30
N GLU A 596 -7.48 16.93 9.92
CA GLU A 596 -8.31 17.39 8.81
C GLU A 596 -9.26 18.53 9.23
N GLU A 597 -9.22 18.90 10.50
CA GLU A 597 -10.15 19.83 11.15
C GLU A 597 -11.60 19.31 11.20
N ASP A 598 -11.80 17.99 11.10
CA ASP A 598 -13.13 17.40 11.17
C ASP A 598 -13.78 17.58 12.54
N GLN A 599 -15.11 17.54 12.54
CA GLN A 599 -15.84 17.57 13.79
C GLN A 599 -15.67 16.25 14.56
N ILE A 600 -15.53 16.35 15.87
CA ILE A 600 -15.20 15.23 16.75
C ILE A 600 -16.29 14.94 17.78
N TYR A 601 -16.33 13.68 18.21
CA TYR A 601 -17.16 13.20 19.31
C TYR A 601 -16.26 12.67 20.43
N TYR A 602 -16.72 12.77 21.68
CA TYR A 602 -16.03 12.23 22.86
C TYR A 602 -16.79 11.07 23.49
N TYR A 603 -16.09 9.96 23.71
CA TYR A 603 -16.52 8.89 24.59
C TYR A 603 -15.84 9.07 25.95
N ILE A 604 -16.62 9.14 27.02
CA ILE A 604 -16.11 9.42 28.37
C ILE A 604 -16.60 8.35 29.33
N ASP A 605 -15.68 7.52 29.82
CA ASP A 605 -15.93 6.62 30.93
C ASP A 605 -15.50 7.28 32.25
N TRP A 606 -16.44 7.56 33.14
CA TRP A 606 -16.17 8.19 34.44
C TRP A 606 -15.61 7.24 35.50
N GLY A 607 -15.49 5.94 35.19
CA GLY A 607 -14.85 4.93 36.05
C GLY A 607 -15.71 4.46 37.24
N ASP A 608 -16.98 4.87 37.30
CA ASP A 608 -17.93 4.54 38.36
C ASP A 608 -19.11 3.68 37.89
N LYS A 609 -19.08 3.25 36.62
CA LYS A 609 -20.12 2.45 35.95
C LYS A 609 -21.43 3.19 35.71
N THR A 610 -21.45 4.52 35.78
CA THR A 610 -22.60 5.32 35.37
C THR A 610 -22.54 5.78 33.92
N THR A 611 -21.42 5.50 33.25
CA THR A 611 -21.20 5.82 31.83
C THR A 611 -22.30 5.20 30.95
N GLU A 612 -23.04 6.06 30.25
CA GLU A 612 -23.89 5.64 29.14
C GLU A 612 -22.98 5.36 27.93
N ASP A 613 -23.23 4.25 27.21
CA ASP A 613 -22.39 3.82 26.08
C ASP A 613 -22.70 4.66 24.83
N ASP A 614 -22.48 5.97 24.92
CA ASP A 614 -22.84 6.95 23.89
C ASP A 614 -21.70 7.95 23.63
N TRP A 615 -21.68 8.50 22.42
CA TRP A 615 -20.68 9.44 21.94
C TRP A 615 -21.23 10.87 22.01
N ASN A 616 -20.54 11.75 22.73
CA ASN A 616 -20.96 13.14 22.92
C ASN A 616 -20.40 14.02 21.80
N GLY A 617 -21.26 14.71 21.04
CA GLY A 617 -20.86 15.60 19.94
C GLY A 617 -21.93 15.74 18.86
N PRO A 618 -21.57 16.27 17.66
CA PRO A 618 -20.22 16.68 17.26
C PRO A 618 -19.78 18.04 17.86
N TYR A 619 -18.47 18.24 18.00
CA TYR A 619 -17.79 19.49 18.37
C TYR A 619 -16.72 19.84 17.34
N ASN A 620 -16.29 21.10 17.24
CA ASN A 620 -15.23 21.45 16.29
C ASN A 620 -13.87 20.91 16.76
N SER A 621 -13.00 20.51 15.82
CA SER A 621 -11.60 20.18 16.11
C SER A 621 -10.93 21.32 16.90
N GLY A 622 -10.22 20.95 17.98
CA GLY A 622 -9.51 21.89 18.85
C GLY A 622 -10.40 22.72 19.79
N GLU A 623 -11.71 22.47 19.84
CA GLU A 623 -12.62 23.14 20.76
C GLU A 623 -12.52 22.57 22.20
N ASP A 624 -12.46 23.46 23.19
CA ASP A 624 -12.59 23.08 24.61
C ASP A 624 -14.04 22.75 24.96
N VAL A 625 -14.32 21.49 25.26
CA VAL A 625 -15.66 20.99 25.62
C VAL A 625 -15.73 20.69 27.11
N ILE A 626 -16.78 21.15 27.79
CA ILE A 626 -16.95 20.97 29.23
C ILE A 626 -18.03 19.94 29.53
N PHE A 627 -17.64 18.83 30.17
CA PHE A 627 -18.59 17.89 30.77
C PHE A 627 -18.55 17.97 32.29
N LYS A 628 -19.68 17.65 32.91
CA LYS A 628 -19.82 17.68 34.37
C LYS A 628 -20.13 16.29 34.89
N HIS A 629 -19.52 15.94 36.01
CA HIS A 629 -19.82 14.68 36.68
C HIS A 629 -19.78 14.81 38.20
N GLN A 630 -20.51 13.93 38.88
CA GLN A 630 -20.47 13.79 40.34
C GLN A 630 -20.31 12.31 40.72
N TRP A 631 -19.57 12.07 41.80
CA TRP A 631 -19.44 10.74 42.39
C TRP A 631 -20.21 10.65 43.71
N ASP A 632 -21.01 9.60 43.85
CA ASP A 632 -21.87 9.35 45.01
C ASP A 632 -21.21 8.42 46.04
N THR A 633 -20.02 7.90 45.75
CA THR A 633 -19.30 6.92 46.56
C THR A 633 -17.87 7.39 46.79
N ASP A 634 -17.28 6.91 47.90
CA ASP A 634 -15.88 7.20 48.20
C ASP A 634 -15.00 6.22 47.42
N GLY A 635 -13.96 6.71 46.76
CA GLY A 635 -13.16 5.90 45.87
C GLY A 635 -12.08 6.68 45.14
N THR A 636 -11.27 5.94 44.38
CA THR A 636 -10.38 6.50 43.36
C THR A 636 -10.95 6.05 42.03
N TYR A 637 -11.22 7.01 41.16
CA TYR A 637 -11.84 6.79 39.85
C TYR A 637 -10.85 7.20 38.78
N ILE A 638 -10.75 6.37 37.73
CA ILE A 638 -9.97 6.66 36.54
C ILE A 638 -10.98 7.04 35.47
N ILE A 639 -10.95 8.30 35.06
CA ILE A 639 -11.74 8.80 33.95
C ILE A 639 -10.96 8.46 32.68
N THR A 640 -11.57 7.76 31.74
CA THR A 640 -10.98 7.42 30.45
C THR A 640 -11.73 8.16 29.35
N VAL A 641 -11.01 8.80 28.44
CA VAL A 641 -11.61 9.52 27.31
C VAL A 641 -10.97 9.09 25.99
N ARG A 642 -11.80 8.97 24.96
CA ARG A 642 -11.42 8.82 23.56
C ARG A 642 -12.16 9.84 22.72
N ALA A 643 -11.53 10.31 21.65
CA ALA A 643 -12.17 11.08 20.61
C ALA A 643 -12.40 10.20 19.37
N LYS A 644 -13.38 10.56 18.55
CA LYS A 644 -13.48 10.09 17.17
C LYS A 644 -13.92 11.21 16.26
N ASP A 645 -13.53 11.17 15.00
CA ASP A 645 -14.04 12.08 13.98
C ASP A 645 -15.47 11.71 13.57
N ILE A 646 -16.04 12.48 12.64
CA ILE A 646 -17.37 12.24 12.08
C ILE A 646 -17.43 10.98 11.20
N ASN A 647 -16.28 10.52 10.72
CA ASN A 647 -16.09 9.35 9.86
C ASN A 647 -15.86 8.05 10.65
N GLY A 648 -15.73 8.16 11.97
CA GLY A 648 -15.67 7.05 12.91
C GLY A 648 -14.26 6.52 13.21
N LEU A 649 -13.16 7.19 12.87
CA LEU A 649 -11.84 6.78 13.36
C LEU A 649 -11.55 7.33 14.75
N TRP A 650 -10.99 6.49 15.61
CA TRP A 650 -10.89 6.77 17.04
C TRP A 650 -9.45 7.08 17.44
N SER A 651 -9.29 8.07 18.29
CA SER A 651 -8.02 8.42 18.89
C SER A 651 -7.53 7.33 19.84
N ASN A 652 -6.24 7.40 20.21
CA ASN A 652 -5.76 6.77 21.43
C ASN A 652 -6.51 7.30 22.66
N GLU A 653 -6.59 6.49 23.72
CA GLU A 653 -7.26 6.88 24.97
C GLU A 653 -6.36 7.72 25.89
N GLU A 654 -6.96 8.67 26.60
CA GLU A 654 -6.32 9.40 27.71
C GLU A 654 -7.03 9.10 29.03
N THR A 655 -6.28 9.20 30.13
CA THR A 655 -6.82 8.95 31.47
C THR A 655 -6.56 10.11 32.45
N HIS A 656 -7.49 10.32 33.38
CA HIS A 656 -7.33 11.26 34.50
C HIS A 656 -7.84 10.65 35.80
N GLU A 657 -7.03 10.72 36.86
CA GLU A 657 -7.41 10.19 38.18
C GLU A 657 -8.05 11.27 39.06
N ILE A 658 -9.18 10.94 39.68
CA ILE A 658 -9.79 11.72 40.77
C ILE A 658 -10.00 10.89 42.03
N ILE A 659 -9.63 11.47 43.17
CA ILE A 659 -9.80 10.85 44.50
C ILE A 659 -10.97 11.51 45.23
N ILE A 660 -11.98 10.72 45.60
CA ILE A 660 -13.11 11.09 46.45
C ILE A 660 -12.88 10.49 47.84
N PRO A 661 -12.31 11.25 48.79
CA PRO A 661 -11.88 10.71 50.07
C PRO A 661 -13.08 10.42 50.98
N ARG A 662 -12.98 9.31 51.73
CA ARG A 662 -13.85 9.05 52.88
C ARG A 662 -13.88 10.25 53.81
N ASN A 663 -15.05 10.88 53.95
CA ASN A 663 -15.27 11.87 55.00
C ASN A 663 -15.09 11.19 56.37
N LYS A 664 -13.92 11.33 56.99
CA LYS A 664 -13.79 11.17 58.45
C LYS A 664 -14.40 12.41 59.10
N PHE A 665 -15.72 12.45 59.25
CA PHE A 665 -16.33 13.45 60.12
C PHE A 665 -16.30 12.98 61.57
N SER A 666 -15.49 13.71 62.35
CA SER A 666 -15.34 13.66 63.79
C SER A 666 -16.66 13.97 64.49
N TYR A 667 -17.07 13.11 65.42
CA TYR A 667 -17.83 13.49 66.61
C TYR A 667 -16.99 13.15 67.86
N ASN A 668 -16.96 14.09 68.81
CA ASN A 668 -16.49 13.97 70.20
C ASN A 668 -15.02 14.21 70.58
N LEU A 669 -14.43 15.33 70.15
CA LEU A 669 -13.36 15.98 70.95
C LEU A 669 -13.87 17.15 71.83
N PHE A 670 -15.03 17.74 71.50
CA PHE A 670 -15.60 18.88 72.24
C PHE A 670 -16.32 18.48 73.54
N GLU A 671 -16.80 17.24 73.68
CA GLU A 671 -17.40 16.74 74.94
C GLU A 671 -16.38 16.32 76.01
N ARG A 672 -15.11 16.10 75.63
CA ARG A 672 -14.04 15.78 76.60
C ARG A 672 -13.42 17.03 77.24
N PHE A 673 -13.62 18.20 76.64
CA PHE A 673 -12.97 19.43 77.07
C PHE A 673 -13.71 20.16 78.21
N PHE A 674 -15.02 19.91 78.39
CA PHE A 674 -15.83 20.64 79.37
C PHE A 674 -16.28 19.83 80.60
N LYS A 675 -15.96 18.53 80.70
CA LYS A 675 -16.40 17.71 81.84
C LYS A 675 -15.43 17.59 83.01
N ASN A 676 -14.18 18.05 82.88
CA ASN A 676 -13.18 17.90 83.95
C ASN A 676 -12.59 19.22 84.49
N TYR A 677 -13.17 20.38 84.16
CA TYR A 677 -12.82 21.64 84.78
C TYR A 677 -13.97 22.17 85.65
N LEU A 678 -14.32 21.40 86.69
CA LEU A 678 -15.05 21.89 87.85
C LEU A 678 -14.95 20.85 88.98
N ASN A 679 -13.78 20.82 89.61
CA ASN A 679 -13.66 20.53 91.03
C ASN A 679 -12.27 21.00 91.51
N PHE A 680 -12.28 22.11 92.27
CA PHE A 680 -11.30 22.50 93.29
C PHE A 680 -9.83 22.67 92.86
N LEU A 681 -9.32 23.90 92.71
CA LEU A 681 -8.77 24.78 93.78
C LEU A 681 -7.75 24.07 94.70
N PRO A 682 -6.59 24.68 95.05
CA PRO A 682 -6.31 26.13 95.14
C PRO A 682 -5.06 26.58 94.33
N MET A 683 -5.12 27.69 93.61
CA MET A 683 -4.64 29.01 94.07
C MET A 683 -3.15 29.04 94.44
N LEU A 684 -2.33 29.97 93.96
CA LEU A 684 -2.57 31.21 93.22
C LEU A 684 -1.19 31.83 92.97
N LYS A 685 -1.17 32.71 91.97
CA LYS A 685 -0.48 34.01 91.98
C LYS A 685 0.87 34.04 92.67
N LEU A 686 1.89 34.06 91.83
CA LEU A 686 2.91 35.11 91.75
C LEU A 686 3.85 34.53 90.71
N ILE A 687 3.89 35.00 89.47
CA ILE A 687 4.82 36.08 89.17
C ILE A 687 4.62 36.43 87.69
N PHE A 688 3.74 37.41 87.51
CA PHE A 688 3.77 38.36 86.40
C PHE A 688 4.89 39.39 86.67
N HIS A 689 6.09 38.89 87.05
CA HIS A 689 7.16 39.70 87.64
C HIS A 689 8.55 39.06 87.45
N MET A 690 9.03 38.98 86.20
CA MET A 690 10.44 38.97 85.76
C MET A 690 10.49 38.27 84.39
N LEU A 691 10.49 39.01 83.29
CA LEU A 691 11.68 39.65 82.69
C LEU A 691 12.70 38.64 82.13
N ASN A 692 12.78 38.66 80.80
CA ASN A 692 13.99 38.82 79.99
C ASN A 692 15.01 37.68 79.82
N PHE A 693 15.54 37.70 78.58
CA PHE A 693 16.70 37.00 78.02
C PHE A 693 16.55 35.48 77.87
N GLY A 694 16.98 34.85 76.78
CA GLY A 694 17.78 35.28 75.64
C GLY A 694 18.53 34.07 75.09
N MET A 695 18.89 34.16 73.80
CA MET A 695 20.02 33.49 73.12
C MET A 695 20.05 31.96 72.94
N ASN A 696 20.35 31.60 71.68
CA ASN A 696 21.33 30.63 71.17
C ASN A 696 21.27 29.20 71.75
N GLN A 697 21.21 28.14 70.94
CA GLN A 697 21.94 27.86 69.69
C GLN A 697 21.10 26.99 68.75
#